data_AF-A0A5B7UM14-F1
#
_entry.id   AF-A0A5B7UM14-F1
#
_cell.length_a   1.000
_cell.length_b   1.000
_cell.length_c   1.000
_cell.angle_alpha   90.00
_cell.angle_beta   90.00
_cell.angle_gamma   90.00
#
_symmetry.space_group_name_H-M   'P 1'
#
loop_
_entity.id
_entity.type
_entity.pdbx_description
1 polymer ?
#
loop_
_entity_poly.entity_id
_entity_poly.type
_entity_poly.pdbx_seq_one_letter_code
_entity_poly.pdbx_strand_id
1 'polypeptide(L)'
;MNVPESPAGTPLLWTLSAARRGALTAQARRLRDHLRALPEWSPADVGLALARAATATGRRAALVAGDRDAFLERLDALADGRGAPGLAEGPAGPGGGTAFVFPGQGSQWPAMAARLLDSAPRFGARVDACAQALEPFVDWSLMDVLRAAGGAPPLERPDVVQPALFAVGVGLAGLWRDHGVEPTAVLGHSCGEISAAVVGGALSLDDGARVVALWSQAQATLSGRGEMVSVMAPLADVEAQLGGYEGQVGVAAVNGPRSVIVSGDIDAATELTARLTAAGLHARRIAVGLAAHSPHIDAIVPRLHADLAAVRPLTAHLPYYSGLTGDLLPEPALDAAYWARNLRRTVRFDRAAAALLRDGHHTLLEISPHPVLTTALQAIAAEHGVTAHVGATLRRGHGDRTQFLTALGEVYVHGGATPDPDTLCEGLDARPMDLPAELLEAGDDPGTEDPRTALRDELAPLTATAQRERLLRLVGHEVAAVLGEPGPVDPDATFTGLGLDSVTAVEIRNRVAAATGAAALPVTAVFDHPTPRALAEALRDELLGGARQEAPAEAPATAAHEDPVAIVAMGCRFPGGADTPERLWRLLADGTDAVTEFPGDRGWSTAGACAPEDTGPGRHYQREAGFLHDADRFDAEFFGISPREALVMDPQQRLLLETSWETLERAGLDPHTLRGSRTAVYIGAMTMDYGPRLHEATDGNGHLLTGNTGSVASGRVAYALGLEGAAVTVDTACSSSLVALHLAVQALRRGECALALAGGATVMPTPGMFVEFSSQGGLAPDGRCKAFSAQADGFGLAEGVGVLLLERLSDARRNGHPVLAVVRGSAVNQDGASNGLTAPNGPSQQRVIRAALADAGLSAKDVDAVEAHGTGTRLGDPIEAQALLATYGQERLEGRPLWLGSLKSNIGHTQAAAGVGGVMKMVLAMRHGLLPRSLHLTEPTPYVDWSAGDIRLLAEPTPWPESDRPRRAGVSGFGISGTNAHVIVEEVPQESVVAGACGVGGSVAWVVSARSPQGVRAQAERLLEVCGEEDVRISDVALSLVETRALHEHRAVVAGGREQLLAGLRALAVGEPSGCVVSGGGWCVGTVFVFPGGRSGWGWRVGCWMSRRCLRG
;
A
#
# COMPACT_ATOMS: atom_id res chain seq x y z
N MET A 1 -50.45 3.66 -1.30
CA MET A 1 -49.54 4.20 -0.28
C MET A 1 -48.71 5.25 -1.00
N ASN A 2 -48.91 6.53 -0.68
CA ASN A 2 -48.30 7.64 -1.40
C ASN A 2 -46.77 7.56 -1.27
N VAL A 3 -46.08 7.44 -2.40
CA VAL A 3 -44.64 7.66 -2.51
C VAL A 3 -44.38 9.12 -2.10
N PRO A 4 -43.44 9.42 -1.20
CA PRO A 4 -43.04 10.79 -0.97
C PRO A 4 -42.43 11.32 -2.28
N GLU A 5 -43.07 12.33 -2.90
CA GLU A 5 -42.46 13.07 -4.00
C GLU A 5 -41.15 13.68 -3.46
N SER A 6 -40.02 13.38 -4.11
CA SER A 6 -38.79 14.15 -3.90
C SER A 6 -39.09 15.63 -4.12
N PRO A 7 -38.54 16.55 -3.30
CA PRO A 7 -38.79 17.98 -3.47
C PRO A 7 -38.40 18.40 -4.89
N ALA A 8 -39.40 18.79 -5.69
CA ALA A 8 -39.20 19.26 -7.05
C ALA A 8 -38.15 20.39 -7.07
N GLY A 9 -37.10 20.24 -7.87
CA GLY A 9 -36.09 21.28 -8.09
C GLY A 9 -34.73 21.12 -7.40
N THR A 10 -34.39 19.95 -6.83
CA THR A 10 -33.02 19.71 -6.33
C THR A 10 -32.06 19.47 -7.49
N PRO A 11 -30.95 20.23 -7.61
CA PRO A 11 -30.00 20.09 -8.71
C PRO A 11 -29.25 18.76 -8.64
N LEU A 12 -29.10 18.12 -9.80
CA LEU A 12 -28.42 16.84 -10.02
C LEU A 12 -27.34 16.99 -11.09
N LEU A 13 -26.35 16.10 -11.08
CA LEU A 13 -25.29 15.99 -12.08
C LEU A 13 -25.44 14.67 -12.85
N TRP A 14 -25.52 14.73 -14.17
CA TRP A 14 -25.40 13.59 -15.07
C TRP A 14 -24.04 13.60 -15.76
N THR A 15 -23.35 12.47 -15.74
CA THR A 15 -22.03 12.28 -16.37
C THR A 15 -22.15 11.37 -17.59
N LEU A 16 -21.59 11.81 -18.70
CA LEU A 16 -21.53 11.05 -19.96
C LEU A 16 -20.06 10.90 -20.38
N SER A 17 -19.73 9.79 -21.02
CA SER A 17 -18.38 9.53 -21.55
C SER A 17 -18.46 8.70 -22.82
N ALA A 18 -17.63 9.02 -23.82
CA ALA A 18 -17.46 8.23 -25.03
C ALA A 18 -16.04 8.41 -25.61
N ALA A 19 -15.53 7.46 -26.40
CA ALA A 19 -14.15 7.53 -26.93
C ALA A 19 -13.86 8.81 -27.76
N ARG A 20 -14.85 9.31 -28.49
CA ARG A 20 -14.74 10.46 -29.41
C ARG A 20 -15.97 11.35 -29.37
N ARG A 21 -15.83 12.59 -29.85
CA ARG A 21 -16.90 13.61 -29.74
C ARG A 21 -18.18 13.19 -30.47
N GLY A 22 -18.05 12.62 -31.67
CA GLY A 22 -19.21 12.13 -32.42
C GLY A 22 -19.97 11.00 -31.72
N ALA A 23 -19.26 10.16 -30.97
CA ALA A 23 -19.85 9.06 -30.21
C ALA A 23 -20.61 9.59 -28.97
N LEU A 24 -20.09 10.62 -28.31
CA LEU A 24 -20.75 11.34 -27.21
C LEU A 24 -22.05 12.03 -27.67
N THR A 25 -22.00 12.70 -28.83
CA THR A 25 -23.18 13.31 -29.46
C THR A 25 -24.23 12.26 -29.81
N ALA A 26 -23.82 11.11 -30.34
CA ALA A 26 -24.72 10.01 -30.68
C ALA A 26 -25.36 9.38 -29.43
N GLN A 27 -24.59 9.22 -28.35
CA GLN A 27 -25.08 8.76 -27.05
C GLN A 27 -26.13 9.72 -26.48
N ALA A 28 -25.86 11.03 -26.50
CA ALA A 28 -26.80 12.05 -26.05
C ALA A 28 -28.14 12.01 -26.83
N ARG A 29 -28.10 11.78 -28.16
CA ARG A 29 -29.30 11.61 -28.99
C ARG A 29 -30.11 10.38 -28.60
N ARG A 30 -29.45 9.22 -28.47
CA ARG A 30 -30.14 7.96 -28.10
C ARG A 30 -30.77 8.07 -26.72
N LEU A 31 -30.04 8.61 -25.74
CA LEU A 31 -30.54 8.81 -24.39
C LEU A 31 -31.74 9.76 -24.37
N ARG A 32 -31.66 10.90 -25.07
CA ARG A 32 -32.78 11.83 -25.21
C ARG A 32 -34.02 11.17 -25.81
N ASP A 33 -33.86 10.46 -26.92
CA ASP A 33 -34.99 9.86 -27.64
C ASP A 33 -35.66 8.76 -26.80
N HIS A 34 -34.87 7.99 -26.06
CA HIS A 34 -35.37 7.00 -25.10
C HIS A 34 -36.15 7.64 -23.95
N LEU A 35 -35.59 8.68 -23.32
CA LEU A 35 -36.24 9.37 -22.20
C LEU A 35 -37.53 10.08 -22.63
N ARG A 36 -37.65 10.56 -23.87
CA ARG A 36 -38.91 11.12 -24.40
C ARG A 36 -39.99 10.06 -24.64
N ALA A 37 -39.60 8.82 -24.96
CA ALA A 37 -40.52 7.72 -25.18
C ALA A 37 -41.04 7.08 -23.87
N LEU A 38 -40.34 7.30 -22.75
CA LEU A 38 -40.72 6.81 -21.43
C LEU A 38 -41.65 7.80 -20.69
N PRO A 39 -42.89 7.40 -20.35
CA PRO A 39 -43.85 8.31 -19.71
C PRO A 39 -43.45 8.73 -18.28
N GLU A 40 -42.77 7.85 -17.52
CA GLU A 40 -42.32 8.13 -16.16
C GLU A 40 -40.86 7.70 -15.96
N TRP A 41 -39.99 8.65 -15.61
CA TRP A 41 -38.60 8.42 -15.21
C TRP A 41 -38.14 9.49 -14.21
N SER A 42 -37.27 9.10 -13.28
CA SER A 42 -36.69 9.97 -12.27
C SER A 42 -35.31 10.47 -12.73
N PRO A 43 -35.03 11.79 -12.68
CA PRO A 43 -33.70 12.29 -12.97
C PRO A 43 -32.59 11.72 -12.07
N ALA A 44 -32.92 11.35 -10.83
CA ALA A 44 -31.97 10.77 -9.89
C ALA A 44 -31.58 9.33 -10.31
N ASP A 45 -32.56 8.53 -10.72
CA ASP A 45 -32.33 7.15 -11.18
C ASP A 45 -31.46 7.11 -12.45
N VAL A 46 -31.76 8.01 -13.40
CA VAL A 46 -30.95 8.17 -14.62
C VAL A 46 -29.54 8.65 -14.28
N GLY A 47 -29.42 9.62 -13.36
CA GLY A 47 -28.12 10.14 -12.92
C GLY A 47 -27.24 9.05 -12.29
N LEU A 48 -27.82 8.20 -11.43
CA LEU A 48 -27.13 7.08 -10.81
C LEU A 48 -26.68 6.04 -11.85
N ALA A 49 -27.56 5.70 -12.81
CA ALA A 49 -27.23 4.77 -13.88
C ALA A 49 -26.09 5.29 -14.78
N LEU A 50 -26.12 6.58 -15.12
CA LEU A 50 -25.08 7.24 -15.91
C LEU A 50 -23.76 7.34 -15.15
N ALA A 51 -23.79 7.70 -13.86
CA ALA A 51 -22.58 7.79 -13.03
C ALA A 51 -21.88 6.44 -12.88
N ARG A 52 -22.62 5.34 -12.74
CA ARG A 52 -22.08 3.97 -12.70
C ARG A 52 -21.52 3.49 -14.03
N ALA A 53 -21.99 4.05 -15.15
CA ALA A 53 -21.53 3.72 -16.49
C ALA A 53 -20.39 4.65 -16.99
N ALA A 54 -20.07 5.71 -16.24
CA ALA A 54 -19.06 6.67 -16.65
C ALA A 54 -17.66 6.04 -16.67
N THR A 55 -16.95 6.21 -17.78
CA THR A 55 -15.60 5.66 -17.97
C THR A 55 -14.52 6.73 -17.75
N ALA A 56 -13.34 6.30 -17.30
CA ALA A 56 -12.24 7.20 -16.97
C ALA A 56 -11.53 7.81 -18.20
N THR A 57 -11.90 7.50 -19.45
CA THR A 57 -11.15 7.94 -20.64
C THR A 57 -12.06 8.44 -21.77
N GLY A 58 -11.48 9.18 -22.73
CA GLY A 58 -12.20 9.69 -23.91
C GLY A 58 -12.74 11.12 -23.77
N ARG A 59 -13.84 11.41 -24.46
CA ARG A 59 -14.62 12.65 -24.41
C ARG A 59 -15.68 12.54 -23.33
N ARG A 60 -15.75 13.54 -22.46
CA ARG A 60 -16.68 13.59 -21.33
C ARG A 60 -17.67 14.75 -21.49
N ALA A 61 -18.88 14.57 -20.97
CA ALA A 61 -19.81 15.66 -20.76
C ALA A 61 -20.46 15.57 -19.38
N ALA A 62 -20.73 16.74 -18.77
CA ALA A 62 -21.42 16.89 -17.51
C ALA A 62 -22.64 17.79 -17.72
N LEU A 63 -23.82 17.34 -17.27
CA LEU A 63 -25.08 18.07 -17.34
C LEU A 63 -25.60 18.31 -15.92
N VAL A 64 -25.80 19.57 -15.54
CA VAL A 64 -26.35 19.97 -14.24
C VAL A 64 -27.70 20.65 -14.42
N ALA A 65 -28.75 20.04 -13.86
CA ALA A 65 -30.13 20.54 -13.96
C ALA A 65 -30.96 20.14 -12.73
N GLY A 66 -32.06 20.86 -12.48
CA GLY A 66 -32.97 20.64 -11.33
C GLY A 66 -34.27 19.91 -11.67
N ASP A 67 -34.58 19.72 -12.96
CA ASP A 67 -35.81 19.09 -13.42
C ASP A 67 -35.62 18.35 -14.76
N ARG A 68 -36.65 17.56 -15.13
CA ARG A 68 -36.65 16.70 -16.33
C ARG A 68 -36.48 17.48 -17.63
N ASP A 69 -37.18 18.61 -17.77
CA ASP A 69 -37.19 19.40 -19.00
C ASP A 69 -35.82 20.05 -19.22
N ALA A 70 -35.20 20.54 -18.15
CA ALA A 70 -33.87 21.11 -18.14
C ALA A 70 -32.78 20.08 -18.51
N PHE A 71 -32.93 18.81 -18.12
CA PHE A 71 -32.03 17.73 -18.57
C PHE A 71 -32.19 17.41 -20.06
N LEU A 72 -33.44 17.34 -20.55
CA LEU A 72 -33.71 17.10 -21.96
C LEU A 72 -33.18 18.24 -22.85
N GLU A 73 -33.30 19.50 -22.43
CA GLU A 73 -32.76 20.66 -23.16
C GLU A 73 -31.22 20.59 -23.29
N ARG A 74 -30.53 20.16 -22.21
CA ARG A 74 -29.07 20.01 -22.22
C ARG A 74 -28.61 18.81 -23.05
N LEU A 75 -29.38 17.71 -23.06
CA LEU A 75 -29.13 16.60 -23.98
C LEU A 75 -29.33 17.03 -25.43
N ASP A 76 -30.34 17.84 -25.74
CA ASP A 76 -30.52 18.45 -27.07
C ASP A 76 -29.34 19.33 -27.45
N ALA A 77 -28.86 20.18 -26.53
CA ALA A 77 -27.69 21.01 -26.77
C ALA A 77 -26.44 20.17 -27.07
N LEU A 78 -26.17 19.13 -26.27
CA LEU A 78 -25.05 18.21 -26.49
C LEU A 78 -25.18 17.40 -27.80
N ALA A 79 -26.39 16.96 -28.13
CA ALA A 79 -26.74 16.26 -29.36
C ALA A 79 -26.57 17.13 -30.62
N ASP A 80 -26.74 18.45 -30.48
CA ASP A 80 -26.58 19.42 -31.57
C ASP A 80 -25.17 20.03 -31.62
N GLY A 81 -24.29 19.69 -30.65
CA GLY A 81 -22.98 20.32 -30.51
C GLY A 81 -23.03 21.80 -30.12
N ARG A 82 -24.11 22.22 -29.44
CA ARG A 82 -24.33 23.57 -28.91
C ARG A 82 -23.99 23.61 -27.42
N GLY A 83 -23.48 24.75 -26.94
CA GLY A 83 -23.31 24.99 -25.51
C GLY A 83 -24.63 25.34 -24.81
N ALA A 84 -24.76 25.02 -23.53
CA ALA A 84 -25.88 25.41 -22.68
C ALA A 84 -25.40 25.66 -21.22
N PRO A 85 -26.06 26.53 -20.45
CA PRO A 85 -25.75 26.70 -19.03
C PRO A 85 -25.86 25.37 -18.25
N GLY A 86 -24.82 25.00 -17.51
CA GLY A 86 -24.76 23.71 -16.82
C GLY A 86 -24.48 22.52 -17.74
N LEU A 87 -24.03 22.73 -18.98
CA LEU A 87 -23.44 21.71 -19.84
C LEU A 87 -21.96 22.00 -20.04
N ALA A 88 -21.09 21.08 -19.62
CA ALA A 88 -19.67 21.08 -19.92
C ALA A 88 -19.34 19.88 -20.82
N GLU A 89 -18.50 20.07 -21.84
CA GLU A 89 -17.97 18.98 -22.67
C GLU A 89 -16.49 19.21 -23.01
N GLY A 90 -15.72 18.13 -23.14
CA GLY A 90 -14.28 18.24 -23.35
C GLY A 90 -13.57 16.90 -23.50
N PRO A 91 -12.31 16.90 -23.96
CA PRO A 91 -11.45 15.74 -23.77
C PRO A 91 -11.20 15.54 -22.26
N ALA A 92 -11.15 14.29 -21.80
CA ALA A 92 -10.67 13.98 -20.47
C ALA A 92 -9.28 14.59 -20.27
N GLY A 93 -9.08 15.26 -19.13
CA GLY A 93 -7.81 15.90 -18.80
C GLY A 93 -6.65 14.90 -18.74
N PRO A 94 -5.39 15.37 -18.92
CA PRO A 94 -4.22 14.57 -18.63
C PRO A 94 -4.27 14.19 -17.15
N GLY A 95 -4.43 12.90 -16.83
CA GLY A 95 -4.43 12.43 -15.44
C GLY A 95 -3.21 12.94 -14.68
N GLY A 96 -3.38 13.33 -13.41
CA GLY A 96 -2.31 13.94 -12.61
C GLY A 96 -2.71 14.36 -11.19
N GLY A 97 -3.86 13.90 -10.68
CA GLY A 97 -4.39 14.32 -9.39
C GLY A 97 -4.95 15.76 -9.38
N THR A 98 -5.82 16.06 -8.42
CA THR A 98 -6.35 17.42 -8.23
C THR A 98 -5.62 18.07 -7.07
N ALA A 99 -4.98 19.22 -7.28
CA ALA A 99 -4.38 20.00 -6.21
C ALA A 99 -5.39 21.01 -5.65
N PHE A 100 -5.53 21.07 -4.32
CA PHE A 100 -6.42 22.02 -3.66
C PHE A 100 -5.66 23.31 -3.34
N VAL A 101 -6.18 24.42 -3.83
CA VAL A 101 -5.59 25.75 -3.66
C VAL A 101 -6.49 26.59 -2.76
N PHE A 102 -5.95 27.06 -1.64
CA PHE A 102 -6.68 27.86 -0.65
C PHE A 102 -6.27 29.33 -0.76
N PRO A 103 -7.18 30.24 -1.16
CA PRO A 103 -6.86 31.65 -1.26
C PRO A 103 -6.77 32.33 0.11
N GLY A 104 -6.18 33.52 0.12
CA GLY A 104 -6.22 34.41 1.28
C GLY A 104 -7.55 35.16 1.38
N GLN A 105 -7.55 36.24 2.16
CA GLN A 105 -8.69 37.15 2.28
C GLN A 105 -9.01 37.83 0.94
N GLY A 106 -10.29 37.87 0.56
CA GLY A 106 -10.79 38.51 -0.66
C GLY A 106 -11.98 37.79 -1.30
N SER A 107 -12.14 36.49 -1.02
CA SER A 107 -13.21 35.65 -1.56
C SER A 107 -14.55 35.79 -0.80
N GLN A 108 -14.57 36.46 0.35
CA GLN A 108 -15.74 36.59 1.19
C GLN A 108 -16.88 37.40 0.55
N TRP A 109 -18.11 37.09 0.95
CA TRP A 109 -19.32 37.88 0.72
C TRP A 109 -20.39 37.49 1.75
N PRO A 110 -21.39 38.34 2.03
CA PRO A 110 -22.45 38.00 2.98
C PRO A 110 -23.20 36.72 2.57
N ALA A 111 -23.43 35.82 3.50
CA ALA A 111 -24.10 34.53 3.26
C ALA A 111 -23.36 33.55 2.31
N MET A 112 -22.02 33.65 2.21
CA MET A 112 -21.21 32.96 1.20
C MET A 112 -21.31 31.44 1.11
N ALA A 113 -21.77 30.76 2.16
CA ALA A 113 -22.00 29.32 2.17
C ALA A 113 -23.32 28.92 2.85
N ALA A 114 -24.20 29.89 3.13
CA ALA A 114 -25.41 29.66 3.92
C ALA A 114 -26.33 28.61 3.28
N ARG A 115 -26.50 28.66 1.95
CA ARG A 115 -27.33 27.68 1.23
C ARG A 115 -26.75 26.27 1.27
N LEU A 116 -25.43 26.11 1.30
CA LEU A 116 -24.79 24.80 1.45
C LEU A 116 -24.94 24.24 2.87
N LEU A 117 -24.92 25.09 3.90
CA LEU A 117 -25.23 24.65 5.27
C LEU A 117 -26.59 23.97 5.35
N ASP A 118 -27.57 24.47 4.57
CA ASP A 118 -28.93 23.95 4.56
C ASP A 118 -29.12 22.75 3.60
N SER A 119 -28.35 22.69 2.50
CA SER A 119 -28.54 21.70 1.43
C SER A 119 -27.52 20.55 1.40
N ALA A 120 -26.45 20.63 2.20
CA ALA A 120 -25.39 19.63 2.27
C ALA A 120 -25.05 19.29 3.74
N PRO A 121 -25.68 18.26 4.34
CA PRO A 121 -25.52 17.94 5.76
C PRO A 121 -24.07 17.70 6.20
N ARG A 122 -23.26 17.03 5.37
CA ARG A 122 -21.83 16.78 5.65
C ARG A 122 -20.99 18.06 5.64
N PHE A 123 -21.33 19.01 4.76
CA PHE A 123 -20.71 20.33 4.78
C PHE A 123 -21.08 21.08 6.06
N GLY A 124 -22.37 21.06 6.45
CA GLY A 124 -22.85 21.62 7.71
C GLY A 124 -22.10 21.07 8.93
N ALA A 125 -22.01 19.74 9.04
CA ALA A 125 -21.32 19.08 10.15
C ALA A 125 -19.83 19.47 10.27
N ARG A 126 -19.13 19.66 9.15
CA ARG A 126 -17.73 20.13 9.16
C ARG A 126 -17.61 21.59 9.57
N VAL A 127 -18.52 22.45 9.11
CA VAL A 127 -18.54 23.85 9.54
C VAL A 127 -18.89 23.96 11.02
N ASP A 128 -19.77 23.11 11.54
CA ASP A 128 -20.08 23.03 12.97
C ASP A 128 -18.86 22.58 13.79
N ALA A 129 -18.09 21.61 13.31
CA ALA A 129 -16.83 21.22 13.94
C ALA A 129 -15.82 22.38 13.97
N CYS A 130 -15.69 23.14 12.88
CA CYS A 130 -14.89 24.37 12.86
C CYS A 130 -15.41 25.41 13.85
N ALA A 131 -16.73 25.55 13.98
CA ALA A 131 -17.35 26.48 14.94
C ALA A 131 -16.99 26.10 16.39
N GLN A 132 -17.08 24.81 16.73
CA GLN A 132 -16.70 24.28 18.05
C GLN A 132 -15.21 24.50 18.34
N ALA A 133 -14.34 24.24 17.36
CA ALA A 133 -12.90 24.46 17.51
C ALA A 133 -12.53 25.95 17.67
N LEU A 134 -13.31 26.86 17.08
CA LEU A 134 -13.10 28.31 17.19
C LEU A 134 -13.67 28.91 18.49
N GLU A 135 -14.70 28.30 19.07
CA GLU A 135 -15.43 28.78 20.25
C GLU A 135 -14.51 29.23 21.42
N PRO A 136 -13.41 28.54 21.77
CA PRO A 136 -12.53 28.98 22.86
C PRO A 136 -11.80 30.30 22.60
N PHE A 137 -11.75 30.75 21.34
CA PHE A 137 -10.95 31.89 20.92
C PHE A 137 -11.78 33.10 20.50
N VAL A 138 -13.06 32.94 20.16
CA VAL A 138 -13.91 34.03 19.62
C VAL A 138 -15.09 34.35 20.53
N ASP A 139 -15.56 35.60 20.49
CA ASP A 139 -16.72 36.09 21.26
C ASP A 139 -18.00 36.21 20.41
N TRP A 140 -18.00 35.60 19.21
CA TRP A 140 -19.08 35.66 18.23
C TRP A 140 -19.38 34.27 17.64
N SER A 141 -20.61 34.09 17.13
CA SER A 141 -21.07 32.84 16.52
C SER A 141 -20.69 32.76 15.04
N LEU A 142 -19.93 31.73 14.66
CA LEU A 142 -19.61 31.47 13.26
C LEU A 142 -20.86 31.24 12.42
N MET A 143 -21.85 30.55 12.96
CA MET A 143 -23.10 30.27 12.24
C MET A 143 -23.89 31.55 11.97
N ASP A 144 -23.90 32.49 12.91
CA ASP A 144 -24.59 33.78 12.73
C ASP A 144 -23.88 34.64 11.68
N VAL A 145 -22.54 34.64 11.68
CA VAL A 145 -21.72 35.32 10.66
C VAL A 145 -21.98 34.74 9.27
N LEU A 146 -21.93 33.41 9.13
CA LEU A 146 -22.15 32.74 7.84
C LEU A 146 -23.59 32.88 7.34
N ARG A 147 -24.58 33.01 8.23
CA ARG A 147 -25.99 33.25 7.87
C ARG A 147 -26.34 34.74 7.71
N ALA A 148 -25.39 35.65 7.97
CA ALA A 148 -25.62 37.09 8.01
C ALA A 148 -26.79 37.47 8.95
N ALA A 149 -26.86 36.82 10.12
CA ALA A 149 -27.91 37.04 11.10
C ALA A 149 -27.81 38.44 11.73
N GLY A 150 -28.96 38.99 12.16
CA GLY A 150 -29.01 40.29 12.83
C GLY A 150 -28.25 40.27 14.14
N GLY A 151 -27.21 41.10 14.26
CA GLY A 151 -26.34 41.17 15.44
C GLY A 151 -24.99 40.47 15.28
N ALA A 152 -24.77 39.71 14.21
CA ALA A 152 -23.46 39.15 13.88
C ALA A 152 -22.45 40.27 13.58
N PRO A 153 -21.16 40.11 13.97
CA PRO A 153 -20.15 41.11 13.65
C PRO A 153 -19.89 41.19 12.13
N PRO A 154 -19.49 42.36 11.61
CA PRO A 154 -19.26 42.59 10.19
C PRO A 154 -18.12 41.73 9.63
N LEU A 155 -18.30 41.19 8.40
CA LEU A 155 -17.28 40.43 7.67
C LEU A 155 -16.09 41.30 7.19
N GLU A 156 -16.14 42.61 7.39
CA GLU A 156 -15.02 43.51 7.13
C GLU A 156 -13.92 43.40 8.20
N ARG A 157 -14.25 42.87 9.40
CA ARG A 157 -13.31 42.68 10.49
C ARG A 157 -12.34 41.52 10.20
N PRO A 158 -11.01 41.73 10.24
CA PRO A 158 -10.01 40.67 10.02
C PRO A 158 -10.20 39.47 10.94
N ASP A 159 -10.50 39.72 12.21
CA ASP A 159 -10.74 38.73 13.26
C ASP A 159 -12.06 37.95 13.12
N VAL A 160 -12.90 38.31 12.15
CA VAL A 160 -14.15 37.61 11.79
C VAL A 160 -14.00 36.91 10.44
N VAL A 161 -13.50 37.63 9.44
CA VAL A 161 -13.44 37.15 8.07
C VAL A 161 -12.45 36.01 7.86
N GLN A 162 -11.28 36.05 8.51
CA GLN A 162 -10.26 35.01 8.31
C GLN A 162 -10.70 33.67 8.94
N PRO A 163 -11.23 33.62 10.18
CA PRO A 163 -11.80 32.38 10.72
C PRO A 163 -13.02 31.88 9.93
N ALA A 164 -13.88 32.79 9.43
CA ALA A 164 -15.02 32.40 8.59
C ALA A 164 -14.59 31.79 7.25
N LEU A 165 -13.57 32.35 6.60
CA LEU A 165 -12.98 31.80 5.37
C LEU A 165 -12.29 30.46 5.63
N PHE A 166 -11.61 30.29 6.76
CA PHE A 166 -11.02 29.03 7.18
C PHE A 166 -12.08 27.94 7.31
N ALA A 167 -13.16 28.20 8.04
CA ALA A 167 -14.22 27.23 8.24
C ALA A 167 -14.92 26.82 6.93
N VAL A 168 -15.19 27.80 6.05
CA VAL A 168 -15.75 27.52 4.72
C VAL A 168 -14.75 26.75 3.85
N GLY A 169 -13.46 27.10 3.86
CA GLY A 169 -12.42 26.40 3.12
C GLY A 169 -12.28 24.93 3.53
N VAL A 170 -12.20 24.65 4.83
CA VAL A 170 -12.15 23.28 5.38
C VAL A 170 -13.44 22.51 5.06
N GLY A 171 -14.60 23.15 5.21
CA GLY A 171 -15.89 22.56 4.85
C GLY A 171 -16.00 22.18 3.38
N LEU A 172 -15.58 23.09 2.48
CA LEU A 172 -15.60 22.86 1.03
C LEU A 172 -14.61 21.78 0.62
N ALA A 173 -13.40 21.75 1.20
CA ALA A 173 -12.44 20.67 0.95
C ALA A 173 -13.03 19.31 1.31
N GLY A 174 -13.73 19.23 2.45
CA GLY A 174 -14.46 18.02 2.83
C GLY A 174 -15.59 17.66 1.87
N LEU A 175 -16.35 18.66 1.38
CA LEU A 175 -17.43 18.44 0.43
C LEU A 175 -16.90 17.86 -0.90
N TRP A 176 -15.74 18.30 -1.37
CA TRP A 176 -15.08 17.72 -2.54
C TRP A 176 -14.64 16.27 -2.32
N ARG A 177 -14.04 15.98 -1.16
CA ARG A 177 -13.65 14.63 -0.75
C ARG A 177 -14.85 13.68 -0.67
N ASP A 178 -15.98 14.15 -0.12
CA ASP A 178 -17.22 13.37 -0.09
C ASP A 178 -17.69 12.98 -1.49
N HIS A 179 -17.41 13.79 -2.51
CA HIS A 179 -17.79 13.49 -3.89
C HIS A 179 -16.70 12.75 -4.68
N GLY A 180 -15.73 12.13 -4.01
CA GLY A 180 -14.69 11.30 -4.62
C GLY A 180 -13.51 12.09 -5.21
N VAL A 181 -13.42 13.40 -4.96
CA VAL A 181 -12.30 14.23 -5.42
C VAL A 181 -11.29 14.41 -4.29
N GLU A 182 -10.35 13.49 -4.19
CA GLU A 182 -9.25 13.56 -3.21
C GLU A 182 -8.11 14.47 -3.70
N PRO A 183 -7.61 15.39 -2.85
CA PRO A 183 -6.46 16.21 -3.20
C PRO A 183 -5.17 15.40 -3.20
N THR A 184 -4.34 15.59 -4.23
CA THR A 184 -2.99 15.00 -4.30
C THR A 184 -1.90 15.94 -3.79
N ALA A 185 -2.23 17.22 -3.61
CA ALA A 185 -1.36 18.24 -3.04
C ALA A 185 -2.20 19.41 -2.53
N VAL A 186 -1.64 20.21 -1.62
CA VAL A 186 -2.27 21.43 -1.11
C VAL A 186 -1.34 22.64 -1.28
N LEU A 187 -1.94 23.78 -1.63
CA LEU A 187 -1.26 25.07 -1.76
C LEU A 187 -2.10 26.14 -1.07
N GLY A 188 -1.49 26.95 -0.21
CA GLY A 188 -2.16 28.07 0.45
C GLY A 188 -1.56 29.43 0.09
N HIS A 189 -2.39 30.47 0.08
CA HIS A 189 -1.98 31.86 -0.07
C HIS A 189 -2.29 32.65 1.21
N SER A 190 -1.26 33.18 1.90
CA SER A 190 -1.43 33.95 3.15
C SER A 190 -2.25 33.15 4.18
N CYS A 191 -3.33 33.69 4.76
CA CYS A 191 -4.19 32.95 5.69
C CYS A 191 -4.81 31.66 5.12
N GLY A 192 -4.88 31.50 3.79
CA GLY A 192 -5.29 30.25 3.15
C GLY A 192 -4.36 29.07 3.46
N GLU A 193 -3.09 29.34 3.79
CA GLU A 193 -2.15 28.32 4.26
C GLU A 193 -2.61 27.61 5.53
N ILE A 194 -3.39 28.26 6.39
CA ILE A 194 -3.92 27.63 7.60
C ILE A 194 -4.96 26.56 7.24
N SER A 195 -5.78 26.80 6.22
CA SER A 195 -6.74 25.81 5.71
C SER A 195 -6.01 24.67 4.99
N ALA A 196 -5.00 24.99 4.18
CA ALA A 196 -4.15 24.00 3.52
C ALA A 196 -3.44 23.10 4.55
N ALA A 197 -2.99 23.66 5.68
CA ALA A 197 -2.30 22.94 6.74
C ALA A 197 -3.21 21.93 7.43
N VAL A 198 -4.46 22.29 7.71
CA VAL A 198 -5.46 21.36 8.28
C VAL A 198 -5.84 20.29 7.26
N VAL A 199 -6.12 20.67 6.01
CA VAL A 199 -6.55 19.72 4.96
C VAL A 199 -5.43 18.76 4.55
N GLY A 200 -4.18 19.21 4.56
CA GLY A 200 -2.97 18.39 4.34
C GLY A 200 -2.45 17.67 5.58
N GLY A 201 -3.10 17.86 6.74
CA GLY A 201 -2.78 17.21 8.01
C GLY A 201 -1.49 17.67 8.70
N ALA A 202 -0.95 18.83 8.31
CA ALA A 202 0.15 19.48 9.01
C ALA A 202 -0.29 20.16 10.31
N LEU A 203 -1.59 20.41 10.49
CA LEU A 203 -2.21 20.88 11.73
C LEU A 203 -3.48 20.09 12.03
N SER A 204 -3.78 19.92 13.33
CA SER A 204 -5.10 19.46 13.78
C SER A 204 -6.16 20.55 13.53
N LEU A 205 -7.45 20.19 13.55
CA LEU A 205 -8.53 21.18 13.42
C LEU A 205 -8.48 22.23 14.54
N ASP A 206 -8.21 21.80 15.78
CA ASP A 206 -8.11 22.67 16.95
C ASP A 206 -6.92 23.62 16.86
N ASP A 207 -5.77 23.12 16.40
CA ASP A 207 -4.59 23.97 16.18
C ASP A 207 -4.80 24.93 15.02
N GLY A 208 -5.45 24.50 13.92
CA GLY A 208 -5.82 25.38 12.82
C GLY A 208 -6.77 26.49 13.25
N ALA A 209 -7.79 26.16 14.05
CA ALA A 209 -8.73 27.11 14.64
C ALA A 209 -8.03 28.11 15.58
N ARG A 210 -7.13 27.61 16.45
CA ARG A 210 -6.28 28.44 17.32
C ARG A 210 -5.43 29.41 16.50
N VAL A 211 -4.74 28.89 15.48
CA VAL A 211 -3.87 29.70 14.61
C VAL A 211 -4.71 30.79 13.95
N VAL A 212 -5.78 30.45 13.21
CA VAL A 212 -6.56 31.46 12.47
C VAL A 212 -7.22 32.49 13.38
N ALA A 213 -7.74 32.09 14.55
CA ALA A 213 -8.38 33.01 15.47
C ALA A 213 -7.38 33.99 16.09
N LEU A 214 -6.31 33.49 16.70
CA LEU A 214 -5.34 34.35 17.42
C LEU A 214 -4.49 35.20 16.45
N TRP A 215 -4.14 34.64 15.29
CA TRP A 215 -3.49 35.35 14.19
C TRP A 215 -4.32 36.54 13.68
N SER A 216 -5.62 36.33 13.48
CA SER A 216 -6.52 37.36 12.95
C SER A 216 -6.85 38.44 14.00
N GLN A 217 -6.97 38.06 15.28
CA GLN A 217 -7.09 39.00 16.40
C GLN A 217 -5.84 39.87 16.58
N ALA A 218 -4.64 39.30 16.44
CA ALA A 218 -3.41 40.05 16.48
C ALA A 218 -3.36 41.09 15.34
N GLN A 219 -3.71 40.70 14.11
CA GLN A 219 -3.83 41.61 12.97
C GLN A 219 -4.88 42.70 13.17
N ALA A 220 -6.03 42.37 13.77
CA ALA A 220 -7.09 43.35 14.00
C ALA A 220 -6.61 44.56 14.82
N THR A 221 -5.60 44.40 15.69
CA THR A 221 -4.98 45.52 16.44
C THR A 221 -4.22 46.53 15.57
N LEU A 222 -3.92 46.17 14.33
CA LEU A 222 -3.25 47.01 13.33
C LEU A 222 -4.24 47.68 12.36
N SER A 223 -5.54 47.45 12.53
CA SER A 223 -6.58 48.04 11.68
C SER A 223 -6.48 49.57 11.68
N GLY A 224 -6.52 50.16 10.49
CA GLY A 224 -6.40 51.61 10.26
C GLY A 224 -4.97 52.15 10.29
N ARG A 225 -3.94 51.29 10.36
CA ARG A 225 -2.51 51.72 10.37
C ARG A 225 -1.78 51.57 9.05
N GLY A 226 -2.34 50.81 8.10
CA GLY A 226 -1.71 50.58 6.81
C GLY A 226 -2.70 50.15 5.74
N GLU A 227 -2.25 50.20 4.49
CA GLU A 227 -3.04 49.82 3.31
C GLU A 227 -2.33 48.77 2.45
N MET A 228 -3.12 48.11 1.60
CA MET A 228 -2.63 47.21 0.56
C MET A 228 -3.18 47.62 -0.81
N VAL A 229 -2.34 47.53 -1.83
CA VAL A 229 -2.66 47.92 -3.21
C VAL A 229 -2.31 46.77 -4.15
N SER A 230 -3.29 46.36 -4.96
CA SER A 230 -3.11 45.41 -6.05
C SER A 230 -2.62 46.14 -7.29
N VAL A 231 -1.53 45.68 -7.88
CA VAL A 231 -0.89 46.27 -9.07
C VAL A 231 -0.85 45.21 -10.17
N MET A 232 -1.43 45.53 -11.33
CA MET A 232 -1.49 44.63 -12.49
C MET A 232 -0.26 44.80 -13.40
N ALA A 233 0.92 44.50 -12.86
CA ALA A 233 2.20 44.66 -13.55
C ALA A 233 3.21 43.57 -13.14
N PRO A 234 4.23 43.28 -13.95
CA PRO A 234 5.37 42.45 -13.56
C PRO A 234 6.08 42.98 -12.31
N LEU A 235 6.67 42.07 -11.52
CA LEU A 235 7.38 42.42 -10.28
C LEU A 235 8.47 43.48 -10.50
N ALA A 236 9.27 43.34 -11.56
CA ALA A 236 10.35 44.28 -11.87
C ALA A 236 9.86 45.72 -12.09
N ASP A 237 8.69 45.88 -12.72
CA ASP A 237 8.10 47.20 -12.98
C ASP A 237 7.59 47.82 -11.67
N VAL A 238 7.04 47.01 -10.76
CA VAL A 238 6.59 47.48 -9.44
C VAL A 238 7.79 47.86 -8.57
N GLU A 239 8.83 47.03 -8.54
CA GLU A 239 10.07 47.31 -7.80
C GLU A 239 10.75 48.60 -8.27
N ALA A 240 10.76 48.87 -9.58
CA ALA A 240 11.27 50.13 -10.13
C ALA A 240 10.52 51.38 -9.64
N GLN A 241 9.25 51.24 -9.23
CA GLN A 241 8.44 52.34 -8.70
C GLN A 241 8.50 52.46 -7.18
N LEU A 242 9.05 51.46 -6.47
CA LEU A 242 9.20 51.47 -5.01
C LEU A 242 10.39 52.31 -4.52
N GLY A 243 11.29 52.73 -5.41
CA GLY A 243 12.41 53.60 -5.05
C GLY A 243 11.93 54.90 -4.41
N GLY A 244 12.41 55.17 -3.19
CA GLY A 244 12.01 56.30 -2.34
C GLY A 244 10.96 55.98 -1.26
N TYR A 245 10.38 54.77 -1.25
CA TYR A 245 9.43 54.32 -0.22
C TYR A 245 10.04 53.27 0.73
N GLU A 246 11.37 53.20 0.84
CA GLU A 246 12.08 52.20 1.63
C GLU A 246 11.61 52.23 3.10
N GLY A 247 11.15 51.08 3.60
CA GLY A 247 10.63 50.93 4.95
C GLY A 247 9.19 51.40 5.15
N GLN A 248 8.60 52.13 4.19
CA GLN A 248 7.21 52.61 4.24
C GLN A 248 6.27 51.70 3.46
N VAL A 249 6.65 51.25 2.26
CA VAL A 249 5.87 50.33 1.42
C VAL A 249 6.78 49.22 0.87
N GLY A 250 6.30 47.99 0.88
CA GLY A 250 7.00 46.84 0.32
C GLY A 250 6.09 45.89 -0.44
N VAL A 251 6.67 44.93 -1.14
CA VAL A 251 5.94 43.87 -1.84
C VAL A 251 5.37 42.88 -0.82
N ALA A 252 4.04 42.81 -0.77
CA ALA A 252 3.29 41.94 0.12
C ALA A 252 3.11 40.53 -0.48
N ALA A 253 2.81 40.46 -1.77
CA ALA A 253 2.59 39.20 -2.48
C ALA A 253 2.92 39.30 -3.97
N VAL A 254 3.43 38.21 -4.52
CA VAL A 254 3.62 38.01 -5.96
C VAL A 254 2.73 36.82 -6.34
N ASN A 255 1.56 37.11 -6.89
CA ASN A 255 0.52 36.12 -7.16
C ASN A 255 0.64 35.51 -8.54
N GLY A 256 1.34 36.17 -9.45
CA GLY A 256 1.59 35.67 -10.80
C GLY A 256 2.34 36.68 -11.64
N PRO A 257 2.50 36.43 -12.96
CA PRO A 257 3.40 37.18 -13.83
C PRO A 257 3.09 38.68 -13.91
N ARG A 258 1.82 39.05 -13.67
CA ARG A 258 1.32 40.43 -13.70
C ARG A 258 0.39 40.76 -12.54
N SER A 259 0.53 40.06 -11.41
CA SER A 259 -0.32 40.26 -10.24
C SER A 259 0.55 40.40 -9.00
N VAL A 260 0.78 41.65 -8.59
CA VAL A 260 1.65 41.99 -7.46
C VAL A 260 0.86 42.81 -6.47
N ILE A 261 0.99 42.50 -5.18
CA ILE A 261 0.38 43.27 -4.10
C ILE A 261 1.50 43.99 -3.35
N VAL A 262 1.31 45.28 -3.08
CA VAL A 262 2.17 46.07 -2.19
C VAL A 262 1.40 46.47 -0.94
N SER A 263 2.10 46.64 0.17
CA SER A 263 1.52 46.99 1.46
C SER A 263 2.43 47.88 2.29
N GLY A 264 1.85 48.79 3.06
CA GLY A 264 2.63 49.72 3.87
C GLY A 264 1.81 50.85 4.49
N ASP A 265 2.48 51.95 4.80
CA ASP A 265 1.87 53.16 5.35
C ASP A 265 0.79 53.72 4.42
N ILE A 266 -0.29 54.25 5.00
CA ILE A 266 -1.47 54.72 4.25
C ILE A 266 -1.12 55.82 3.25
N ASP A 267 -0.37 56.83 3.69
CA ASP A 267 -0.01 57.98 2.86
C ASP A 267 0.93 57.56 1.72
N ALA A 268 1.94 56.75 2.03
CA ALA A 268 2.89 56.23 1.05
C ALA A 268 2.22 55.29 0.02
N ALA A 269 1.31 54.42 0.45
CA ALA A 269 0.54 53.56 -0.45
C ALA A 269 -0.40 54.37 -1.37
N THR A 270 -0.99 55.45 -0.85
CA THR A 270 -1.82 56.38 -1.63
C THR A 270 -1.00 57.11 -2.68
N GLU A 271 0.17 57.64 -2.30
CA GLU A 271 1.10 58.31 -3.21
C GLU A 271 1.62 57.36 -4.29
N LEU A 272 2.05 56.16 -3.89
CA LEU A 272 2.50 55.12 -4.82
C LEU A 272 1.39 54.73 -5.80
N THR A 273 0.14 54.62 -5.35
CA THR A 273 -1.00 54.32 -6.23
C THR A 273 -1.19 55.41 -7.30
N ALA A 274 -1.07 56.68 -6.92
CA ALA A 274 -1.14 57.80 -7.86
C ALA A 274 0.04 57.77 -8.85
N ARG A 275 1.25 57.49 -8.36
CA ARG A 275 2.46 57.35 -9.19
C ARG A 275 2.36 56.19 -10.19
N LEU A 276 1.90 55.03 -9.75
CA LEU A 276 1.66 53.85 -10.60
C LEU A 276 0.63 54.18 -11.69
N THR A 277 -0.47 54.84 -11.31
CA THR A 277 -1.51 55.26 -12.26
C THR A 277 -0.95 56.25 -13.30
N ALA A 278 -0.11 57.21 -12.88
CA ALA A 278 0.56 58.15 -13.78
C ALA A 278 1.58 57.46 -14.72
N ALA A 279 2.20 56.37 -14.27
CA ALA A 279 3.07 55.52 -15.09
C ALA A 279 2.29 54.57 -16.02
N GLY A 280 0.95 54.64 -16.04
CA GLY A 280 0.10 53.79 -16.87
C GLY A 280 -0.11 52.37 -16.33
N LEU A 281 0.32 52.10 -15.09
CA LEU A 281 0.11 50.81 -14.42
C LEU A 281 -1.23 50.81 -13.68
N HIS A 282 -2.03 49.77 -13.88
CA HIS A 282 -3.31 49.64 -13.21
C HIS A 282 -3.11 49.23 -11.75
N ALA A 283 -3.44 50.13 -10.82
CA ALA A 283 -3.34 49.92 -9.39
C ALA A 283 -4.69 50.16 -8.70
N ARG A 284 -5.06 49.28 -7.76
CA ARG A 284 -6.32 49.35 -7.01
C ARG A 284 -6.12 49.01 -5.55
N ARG A 285 -6.64 49.86 -4.66
CA ARG A 285 -6.66 49.60 -3.22
C ARG A 285 -7.49 48.35 -2.88
N ILE A 286 -6.99 47.56 -1.93
CA ILE A 286 -7.67 46.40 -1.36
C ILE A 286 -8.27 46.81 0.00
N ALA A 287 -9.58 46.61 0.17
CA ALA A 287 -10.30 46.98 1.39
C ALA A 287 -10.06 45.96 2.52
N VAL A 288 -8.82 45.87 3.00
CA VAL A 288 -8.43 45.04 4.16
C VAL A 288 -8.23 45.89 5.42
N GLY A 289 -7.87 47.16 5.25
CA GLY A 289 -7.73 48.12 6.36
C GLY A 289 -6.49 47.88 7.25
N LEU A 290 -5.56 47.01 6.84
CA LEU A 290 -4.24 46.83 7.46
C LEU A 290 -3.20 46.45 6.40
N ALA A 291 -1.92 46.58 6.73
CA ALA A 291 -0.80 46.23 5.86
C ALA A 291 -0.17 44.87 6.26
N ALA A 292 -0.79 43.76 5.85
CA ALA A 292 -0.22 42.41 6.02
C ALA A 292 1.01 42.21 5.13
N HIS A 293 1.92 41.30 5.52
CA HIS A 293 3.18 41.03 4.80
C HIS A 293 4.09 42.26 4.68
N SER A 294 4.09 43.10 5.73
CA SER A 294 4.83 44.37 5.82
C SER A 294 5.54 44.53 7.17
N PRO A 295 6.44 45.53 7.32
CA PRO A 295 7.04 45.89 8.61
C PRO A 295 6.05 46.17 9.75
N HIS A 296 4.79 46.55 9.45
CA HIS A 296 3.76 46.75 10.48
C HIS A 296 3.52 45.51 11.34
N ILE A 297 3.76 44.32 10.78
CA ILE A 297 3.59 43.05 11.47
C ILE A 297 4.60 42.87 12.61
N ASP A 298 5.77 43.52 12.55
CA ASP A 298 6.79 43.43 13.60
C ASP A 298 6.25 43.87 14.98
N ALA A 299 5.23 44.76 15.00
CA ALA A 299 4.57 45.19 16.23
C ALA A 299 3.75 44.09 16.94
N ILE A 300 3.32 43.06 16.21
CA ILE A 300 2.49 41.96 16.75
C ILE A 300 3.22 40.62 16.80
N VAL A 301 4.44 40.51 16.28
CA VAL A 301 5.27 39.29 16.33
C VAL A 301 5.43 38.74 17.76
N PRO A 302 5.74 39.55 18.80
CA PRO A 302 5.86 39.03 20.16
C PRO A 302 4.56 38.40 20.67
N ARG A 303 3.41 39.00 20.33
CA ARG A 303 2.09 38.47 20.66
C ARG A 303 1.83 37.15 19.93
N LEU A 304 2.10 37.07 18.63
CA LEU A 304 1.93 35.83 17.86
C LEU A 304 2.76 34.68 18.42
N HIS A 305 4.01 34.94 18.82
CA HIS A 305 4.84 33.92 19.47
C HIS A 305 4.25 33.42 20.78
N ALA A 306 3.71 34.31 21.62
CA ALA A 306 3.09 33.94 22.88
C ALA A 306 1.76 33.18 22.66
N ASP A 307 0.88 33.72 21.83
CA ASP A 307 -0.47 33.19 21.57
C ASP A 307 -0.42 31.81 20.89
N LEU A 308 0.57 31.57 20.01
CA LEU A 308 0.72 30.33 19.24
C LEU A 308 1.72 29.33 19.84
N ALA A 309 2.29 29.58 21.02
CA ALA A 309 3.26 28.67 21.65
C ALA A 309 2.70 27.26 21.93
N ALA A 310 1.37 27.14 22.06
CA ALA A 310 0.67 25.88 22.30
C ALA A 310 0.46 25.04 21.02
N VAL A 311 0.65 25.61 19.83
CA VAL A 311 0.46 24.90 18.56
C VAL A 311 1.44 23.74 18.46
N ARG A 312 0.96 22.59 17.98
CA ARG A 312 1.76 21.37 17.78
C ARG A 312 1.68 20.94 16.31
N PRO A 313 2.66 21.31 15.48
CA PRO A 313 2.70 20.87 14.09
C PRO A 313 2.75 19.35 13.98
N LEU A 314 2.04 18.81 13.00
CA LEU A 314 2.02 17.39 12.65
C LEU A 314 2.75 17.19 11.31
N THR A 315 3.10 15.93 11.01
CA THR A 315 3.62 15.58 9.68
C THR A 315 2.48 15.60 8.67
N ALA A 316 2.61 16.41 7.63
CA ALA A 316 1.65 16.45 6.53
C ALA A 316 1.56 15.09 5.83
N HIS A 317 0.34 14.65 5.50
CA HIS A 317 0.10 13.45 4.68
C HIS A 317 -0.06 13.78 3.20
N LEU A 318 -0.17 15.07 2.85
CA LEU A 318 -0.18 15.57 1.47
C LEU A 318 1.04 16.46 1.22
N PRO A 319 1.60 16.46 -0.01
CA PRO A 319 2.56 17.47 -0.46
C PRO A 319 2.03 18.88 -0.17
N TYR A 320 2.78 19.63 0.65
CA TYR A 320 2.39 20.96 1.12
C TYR A 320 3.27 22.03 0.46
N TYR A 321 2.70 22.83 -0.44
CA TYR A 321 3.38 23.94 -1.09
C TYR A 321 3.10 25.24 -0.34
N SER A 322 4.17 25.91 0.09
CA SER A 322 4.07 27.10 0.93
C SER A 322 4.25 28.37 0.11
N GLY A 323 3.33 29.32 0.26
CA GLY A 323 3.48 30.67 -0.29
C GLY A 323 4.63 31.44 0.39
N LEU A 324 5.01 31.10 1.62
CA LEU A 324 6.16 31.71 2.30
C LEU A 324 7.51 31.28 1.69
N THR A 325 7.70 29.97 1.43
CA THR A 325 8.98 29.48 0.89
C THR A 325 9.02 29.52 -0.63
N GLY A 326 7.86 29.48 -1.29
CA GLY A 326 7.73 29.44 -2.74
C GLY A 326 7.99 28.05 -3.33
N ASP A 327 7.99 27.00 -2.53
CA ASP A 327 8.29 25.62 -2.97
C ASP A 327 7.57 24.58 -2.06
N LEU A 328 7.74 23.29 -2.39
CA LEU A 328 7.33 22.17 -1.54
C LEU A 328 8.04 22.24 -0.18
N LEU A 329 7.29 21.99 0.89
CA LEU A 329 7.80 21.94 2.26
C LEU A 329 7.78 20.48 2.75
N PRO A 330 8.89 19.73 2.68
CA PRO A 330 8.92 18.29 2.95
C PRO A 330 8.67 17.95 4.43
N GLU A 331 9.13 18.80 5.34
CA GLU A 331 8.85 18.71 6.78
C GLU A 331 8.26 20.04 7.26
N PRO A 332 6.93 20.23 7.16
CA PRO A 332 6.30 21.50 7.51
C PRO A 332 6.29 21.70 9.03
N ALA A 333 7.35 22.32 9.55
CA ALA A 333 7.41 22.80 10.94
C ALA A 333 6.56 24.09 11.08
N LEU A 334 5.22 23.95 11.05
CA LEU A 334 4.24 25.05 11.10
C LEU A 334 4.03 25.61 12.51
N ASP A 335 5.12 25.91 13.19
CA ASP A 335 5.13 26.44 14.56
C ASP A 335 4.82 27.95 14.63
N ALA A 336 4.81 28.51 15.84
CA ALA A 336 4.58 29.94 16.05
C ALA A 336 5.55 30.84 15.27
N ALA A 337 6.80 30.40 15.07
CA ALA A 337 7.80 31.16 14.32
C ALA A 337 7.55 31.10 12.82
N TYR A 338 7.10 29.95 12.29
CA TYR A 338 6.62 29.84 10.93
C TYR A 338 5.50 30.83 10.67
N TRP A 339 4.47 30.84 11.52
CA TRP A 339 3.32 31.72 11.35
C TRP A 339 3.71 33.20 11.46
N ALA A 340 4.53 33.59 12.43
CA ALA A 340 5.05 34.96 12.51
C ALA A 340 5.81 35.37 11.23
N ARG A 341 6.62 34.48 10.64
CA ARG A 341 7.30 34.73 9.36
C ARG A 341 6.33 34.79 8.19
N ASN A 342 5.33 33.91 8.14
CA ASN A 342 4.33 33.86 7.09
C ASN A 342 3.57 35.20 7.01
N LEU A 343 3.13 35.73 8.15
CA LEU A 343 2.41 37.01 8.19
C LEU A 343 3.30 38.20 7.81
N ARG A 344 4.61 38.10 8.08
CA ARG A 344 5.56 39.21 7.96
C ARG A 344 6.23 39.30 6.58
N ARG A 345 6.50 38.17 5.93
CA ARG A 345 7.28 38.10 4.70
C ARG A 345 6.38 38.09 3.47
N THR A 346 6.97 38.44 2.32
CA THR A 346 6.30 38.44 1.02
C THR A 346 5.79 37.04 0.64
N VAL A 347 4.54 36.95 0.20
CA VAL A 347 3.95 35.71 -0.32
C VAL A 347 4.44 35.46 -1.76
N ARG A 348 5.15 34.36 -2.00
CA ARG A 348 5.66 33.89 -3.29
C ARG A 348 4.76 32.81 -3.90
N PHE A 349 3.49 33.15 -4.06
CA PHE A 349 2.49 32.24 -4.63
C PHE A 349 2.82 31.89 -6.09
N ASP A 350 3.39 32.84 -6.85
CA ASP A 350 3.96 32.63 -8.18
C ASP A 350 4.88 31.40 -8.26
N ARG A 351 5.82 31.32 -7.31
CA ARG A 351 6.81 30.24 -7.26
C ARG A 351 6.21 28.94 -6.75
N ALA A 352 5.39 29.01 -5.70
CA ALA A 352 4.77 27.82 -5.11
C ALA A 352 3.84 27.13 -6.12
N ALA A 353 3.03 27.89 -6.88
CA ALA A 353 2.19 27.34 -7.94
C ALA A 353 3.01 26.83 -9.14
N ALA A 354 4.11 27.49 -9.49
CA ALA A 354 5.02 26.97 -10.52
C ALA A 354 5.72 25.67 -10.09
N ALA A 355 6.09 25.52 -8.83
CA ALA A 355 6.61 24.27 -8.27
C ALA A 355 5.56 23.15 -8.34
N LEU A 356 4.33 23.44 -7.90
CA LEU A 356 3.19 22.53 -7.99
C LEU A 356 2.96 22.02 -9.43
N LEU A 357 3.02 22.91 -10.43
CA LEU A 357 2.90 22.54 -11.84
C LEU A 357 4.08 21.69 -12.34
N ARG A 358 5.32 22.01 -11.93
CA ARG A 358 6.52 21.22 -12.28
C ARG A 358 6.47 19.79 -11.77
N ASP A 359 5.82 19.58 -10.63
CA ASP A 359 5.67 18.27 -10.00
C ASP A 359 4.50 17.45 -10.58
N GLY A 360 3.85 17.94 -11.65
CA GLY A 360 2.87 17.20 -12.45
C GLY A 360 1.41 17.44 -12.08
N HIS A 361 1.11 18.38 -11.19
CA HIS A 361 -0.26 18.72 -10.82
C HIS A 361 -0.89 19.68 -11.82
N HIS A 362 -1.66 19.14 -12.78
CA HIS A 362 -2.27 19.91 -13.86
C HIS A 362 -3.75 20.26 -13.65
N THR A 363 -4.38 19.76 -12.59
CA THR A 363 -5.74 20.13 -12.20
C THR A 363 -5.68 20.92 -10.89
N LEU A 364 -5.85 22.23 -10.98
CA LEU A 364 -5.75 23.16 -9.85
C LEU A 364 -7.15 23.64 -9.47
N LEU A 365 -7.60 23.32 -8.27
CA LEU A 365 -8.94 23.63 -7.81
C LEU A 365 -8.90 24.62 -6.65
N GLU A 366 -9.42 25.83 -6.87
CA GLU A 366 -9.54 26.84 -5.82
C GLU A 366 -10.70 26.50 -4.86
N ILE A 367 -10.35 26.23 -3.60
CA ILE A 367 -11.29 25.88 -2.53
C ILE A 367 -11.71 27.17 -1.82
N SER A 368 -12.75 27.81 -2.34
CA SER A 368 -13.16 29.13 -1.86
C SER A 368 -14.63 29.47 -2.11
N PRO A 369 -15.18 30.44 -1.34
CA PRO A 369 -16.52 31.00 -1.57
C PRO A 369 -16.63 31.85 -2.84
N HIS A 370 -15.50 32.25 -3.43
CA HIS A 370 -15.41 32.97 -4.69
C HIS A 370 -13.96 32.94 -5.23
N PRO A 371 -13.73 32.63 -6.52
CA PRO A 371 -12.40 32.63 -7.11
C PRO A 371 -11.72 33.98 -7.05
N VAL A 372 -10.48 34.00 -6.54
CA VAL A 372 -9.61 35.18 -6.56
C VAL A 372 -8.19 34.89 -7.08
N LEU A 373 -7.80 33.62 -7.20
CA LEU A 373 -6.48 33.18 -7.67
C LEU A 373 -6.53 32.52 -9.06
N THR A 374 -7.70 32.11 -9.56
CA THR A 374 -7.82 31.37 -10.84
C THR A 374 -7.14 32.07 -12.02
N THR A 375 -7.30 33.39 -12.17
CA THR A 375 -6.65 34.16 -13.25
C THR A 375 -5.13 34.13 -13.13
N ALA A 376 -4.61 34.16 -11.90
CA ALA A 376 -3.18 34.14 -11.63
C ALA A 376 -2.60 32.74 -11.91
N LEU A 377 -3.27 31.68 -11.45
CA LEU A 377 -2.93 30.29 -11.73
C LEU A 377 -2.90 29.99 -13.25
N GLN A 378 -3.89 30.48 -14.01
CA GLN A 378 -3.93 30.36 -15.46
C GLN A 378 -2.75 31.06 -16.13
N ALA A 379 -2.39 32.26 -15.67
CA ALA A 379 -1.25 33.00 -16.19
C ALA A 379 0.09 32.31 -15.88
N ILE A 380 0.24 31.72 -14.70
CA ILE A 380 1.44 30.95 -14.31
C ILE A 380 1.58 29.70 -15.18
N ALA A 381 0.49 28.95 -15.39
CA ALA A 381 0.49 27.77 -16.26
C ALA A 381 0.87 28.13 -17.70
N ALA A 382 0.32 29.23 -18.22
CA ALA A 382 0.65 29.72 -19.56
C ALA A 382 2.13 30.15 -19.70
N GLU A 383 2.69 30.83 -18.70
CA GLU A 383 4.12 31.22 -18.68
C GLU A 383 5.06 30.02 -18.71
N HIS A 384 4.67 28.91 -18.05
CA HIS A 384 5.45 27.67 -18.01
C HIS A 384 5.13 26.71 -19.17
N GLY A 385 4.26 27.10 -20.10
CA GLY A 385 3.88 26.26 -21.24
C GLY A 385 3.11 24.99 -20.86
N VAL A 386 2.48 24.97 -19.69
CA VAL A 386 1.72 23.81 -19.16
C VAL A 386 0.24 23.99 -19.44
N THR A 387 -0.40 22.97 -20.02
CA THR A 387 -1.86 22.94 -20.17
C THR A 387 -2.48 22.42 -18.87
N ALA A 388 -2.96 23.33 -18.03
CA ALA A 388 -3.59 23.01 -16.75
C ALA A 388 -5.08 23.41 -16.73
N HIS A 389 -5.93 22.59 -16.11
CA HIS A 389 -7.29 22.96 -15.77
C HIS A 389 -7.27 23.74 -14.44
N VAL A 390 -7.87 24.92 -14.44
CA VAL A 390 -8.00 25.76 -13.24
C VAL A 390 -9.47 25.99 -12.95
N GLY A 391 -9.96 25.35 -11.88
CA GLY A 391 -11.34 25.39 -11.42
C GLY A 391 -11.51 26.20 -10.12
N ALA A 392 -12.76 26.48 -9.76
CA ALA A 392 -13.11 27.11 -8.49
C ALA A 392 -14.41 26.54 -7.92
N THR A 393 -14.51 26.49 -6.59
CA THR A 393 -15.62 25.81 -5.91
C THR A 393 -16.94 26.58 -5.99
N LEU A 394 -16.99 27.78 -5.39
CA LEU A 394 -18.19 28.63 -5.40
C LEU A 394 -17.95 29.97 -6.09
N ARG A 395 -19.04 30.70 -6.36
CA ARG A 395 -18.98 32.06 -6.90
C ARG A 395 -19.91 32.99 -6.13
N ARG A 396 -19.54 34.26 -6.05
CA ARG A 396 -20.38 35.30 -5.42
C ARG A 396 -21.79 35.29 -6.02
N GLY A 397 -22.80 35.26 -5.14
CA GLY A 397 -24.21 35.16 -5.54
C GLY A 397 -24.68 33.75 -5.91
N HIS A 398 -23.78 32.78 -5.99
CA HIS A 398 -24.03 31.39 -6.41
C HIS A 398 -23.34 30.43 -5.42
N GLY A 399 -23.75 30.48 -4.15
CA GLY A 399 -23.21 29.66 -3.06
C GLY A 399 -24.08 28.46 -2.73
N ASP A 400 -24.64 27.81 -3.74
CA ASP A 400 -25.57 26.68 -3.60
C ASP A 400 -25.06 25.40 -4.28
N ARG A 401 -25.80 24.30 -4.07
CA ARG A 401 -25.49 22.98 -4.60
C ARG A 401 -25.35 22.97 -6.12
N THR A 402 -26.10 23.80 -6.85
CA THR A 402 -26.02 23.90 -8.32
C THR A 402 -24.64 24.37 -8.76
N GLN A 403 -24.10 25.41 -8.13
CA GLN A 403 -22.76 25.89 -8.45
C GLN A 403 -21.68 24.85 -8.12
N PHE A 404 -21.79 24.18 -6.97
CA PHE A 404 -20.86 23.11 -6.60
C PHE A 404 -20.88 21.95 -7.61
N LEU A 405 -22.07 21.45 -7.98
CA LEU A 405 -22.21 20.37 -8.97
C LEU A 405 -21.72 20.81 -10.35
N THR A 406 -21.86 22.09 -10.70
CA THR A 406 -21.29 22.64 -11.94
C THR A 406 -19.76 22.58 -11.91
N ALA A 407 -19.14 22.98 -10.81
CA ALA A 407 -17.69 22.87 -10.63
C ALA A 407 -17.23 21.40 -10.64
N LEU A 408 -17.97 20.51 -9.97
CA LEU A 408 -17.70 19.07 -9.99
C LEU A 408 -17.79 18.48 -11.40
N GLY A 409 -18.76 18.93 -12.20
CA GLY A 409 -18.88 18.59 -13.61
C GLY A 409 -17.69 19.08 -14.45
N GLU A 410 -17.19 20.29 -14.21
CA GLU A 410 -15.99 20.81 -14.87
C GLU A 410 -14.75 19.99 -14.53
N VAL A 411 -14.57 19.61 -13.26
CA VAL A 411 -13.48 18.72 -12.81
C VAL A 411 -13.63 17.32 -13.41
N TYR A 412 -14.85 16.80 -13.52
CA TYR A 412 -15.11 15.54 -14.23
C TYR A 412 -14.71 15.62 -15.70
N VAL A 413 -15.08 16.68 -16.40
CA VAL A 413 -14.78 16.81 -17.84
C VAL A 413 -13.30 17.07 -18.09
N HIS A 414 -12.71 18.03 -17.36
CA HIS A 414 -11.39 18.58 -17.68
C HIS A 414 -10.28 18.19 -16.70
N GLY A 415 -10.63 17.83 -15.46
CA GLY A 415 -9.68 17.51 -14.39
C GLY A 415 -9.39 16.02 -14.23
N GLY A 416 -10.22 15.16 -14.81
CA GLY A 416 -9.99 13.71 -14.88
C GLY A 416 -10.61 12.90 -13.73
N ALA A 417 -10.99 13.53 -12.61
CA ALA A 417 -11.62 12.85 -11.48
C ALA A 417 -13.03 12.35 -11.83
N THR A 418 -13.41 11.16 -11.34
CA THR A 418 -14.77 10.63 -11.52
C THR A 418 -15.53 10.81 -10.21
N PRO A 419 -16.65 11.56 -10.19
CA PRO A 419 -17.45 11.72 -8.98
C PRO A 419 -17.99 10.37 -8.48
N ASP A 420 -18.05 10.20 -7.16
CA ASP A 420 -18.65 9.01 -6.53
C ASP A 420 -20.17 8.95 -6.84
N PRO A 421 -20.67 7.89 -7.52
CA PRO A 421 -22.07 7.76 -7.89
C PRO A 421 -23.04 7.83 -6.71
N ASP A 422 -22.67 7.28 -5.54
CA ASP A 422 -23.57 7.18 -4.40
C ASP A 422 -23.74 8.54 -3.69
N THR A 423 -22.76 9.45 -3.83
CA THR A 423 -22.81 10.79 -3.22
C THR A 423 -23.55 11.81 -4.09
N LEU A 424 -23.51 11.64 -5.42
CA LEU A 424 -24.29 12.48 -6.35
C LEU A 424 -25.79 12.45 -6.07
N CYS A 425 -26.28 11.31 -5.57
CA CYS A 425 -27.69 11.08 -5.24
C CYS A 425 -27.97 11.11 -3.74
N GLU A 426 -27.01 11.51 -2.88
CA GLU A 426 -27.19 11.53 -1.43
C GLU A 426 -28.39 12.40 -1.02
N GLY A 427 -29.31 11.82 -0.25
CA GLY A 427 -30.56 12.46 0.19
C GLY A 427 -31.73 12.34 -0.79
N LEU A 428 -31.57 11.60 -1.90
CA LEU A 428 -32.62 11.32 -2.89
C LEU A 428 -33.00 9.82 -2.85
N ASP A 429 -34.28 9.48 -3.01
CA ASP A 429 -34.77 8.07 -3.10
C ASP A 429 -34.48 7.51 -4.51
N ALA A 430 -33.21 7.55 -4.92
CA ALA A 430 -32.76 7.08 -6.22
C ALA A 430 -32.71 5.54 -6.25
N ARG A 431 -33.29 4.93 -7.28
CA ARG A 431 -33.29 3.47 -7.48
C ARG A 431 -32.44 3.11 -8.69
N PRO A 432 -31.69 1.99 -8.65
CA PRO A 432 -30.99 1.50 -9.82
C PRO A 432 -31.98 1.27 -10.98
N MET A 433 -31.79 2.01 -12.08
CA MET A 433 -32.56 1.84 -13.31
C MET A 433 -31.70 1.10 -14.34
N ASP A 434 -32.22 0.01 -14.88
CA ASP A 434 -31.60 -0.70 -16.00
C ASP A 434 -31.83 0.08 -17.30
N LEU A 435 -30.86 0.92 -17.66
CA LEU A 435 -30.80 1.52 -19.00
C LEU A 435 -30.24 0.49 -19.99
N PRO A 436 -30.85 0.29 -21.17
CA PRO A 436 -30.30 -0.58 -22.21
C PRO A 436 -28.83 -0.27 -22.52
N ALA A 437 -27.99 -1.30 -22.65
CA ALA A 437 -26.55 -1.15 -22.91
C ALA A 437 -26.27 -0.26 -24.11
N GLU A 438 -27.11 -0.27 -25.15
CA GLU A 438 -27.00 0.55 -26.36
C GLU A 438 -27.12 2.08 -26.10
N LEU A 439 -27.75 2.49 -24.98
CA LEU A 439 -27.81 3.88 -24.53
C LEU A 439 -26.57 4.30 -23.74
N LEU A 440 -25.86 3.32 -23.17
CA LEU A 440 -24.65 3.49 -22.36
C LEU A 440 -23.38 3.32 -23.22
N GLU A 441 -23.43 2.47 -24.24
CA GLU A 441 -22.34 2.17 -25.17
C GLU A 441 -22.38 3.09 -26.40
N ALA A 442 -21.21 3.59 -26.78
CA ALA A 442 -21.06 4.50 -27.91
C ALA A 442 -20.53 3.71 -29.12
N GLY A 443 -21.42 3.30 -30.03
CA GLY A 443 -21.04 2.55 -31.23
C GLY A 443 -20.05 3.29 -32.14
N ASP A 444 -19.09 2.54 -32.69
CA ASP A 444 -18.12 3.04 -33.67
C ASP A 444 -18.73 3.12 -35.06
N ASP A 445 -18.46 4.24 -35.74
CA ASP A 445 -18.79 4.47 -37.15
C ASP A 445 -17.44 4.76 -37.84
N PRO A 446 -17.08 4.07 -38.94
CA PRO A 446 -15.68 3.94 -39.35
C PRO A 446 -15.20 5.08 -40.27
N GLY A 447 -13.94 5.51 -40.10
CA GLY A 447 -13.26 6.38 -41.07
C GLY A 447 -11.78 6.70 -40.78
N THR A 448 -10.91 6.15 -41.65
CA THR A 448 -9.47 6.44 -41.97
C THR A 448 -8.35 5.88 -41.07
N GLU A 449 -7.51 4.98 -41.65
CA GLU A 449 -6.54 4.08 -40.99
C GLU A 449 -5.11 4.66 -40.83
N ASP A 450 -4.59 4.57 -39.61
CA ASP A 450 -3.18 4.70 -39.18
C ASP A 450 -2.62 3.26 -38.95
N PRO A 451 -1.33 2.94 -39.20
CA PRO A 451 -0.75 1.62 -38.89
C PRO A 451 -0.99 1.14 -37.45
N ARG A 452 -1.14 2.06 -36.48
CA ARG A 452 -1.61 1.74 -35.12
C ARG A 452 -3.06 1.24 -35.10
N THR A 453 -3.91 1.80 -35.96
CA THR A 453 -5.29 1.36 -36.21
C THR A 453 -5.32 0.00 -36.89
N ALA A 454 -4.45 -0.27 -37.88
CA ALA A 454 -4.41 -1.58 -38.55
C ALA A 454 -4.07 -2.75 -37.61
N LEU A 455 -3.07 -2.57 -36.73
CA LEU A 455 -2.72 -3.60 -35.72
C LEU A 455 -3.78 -3.67 -34.60
N ARG A 456 -4.38 -2.54 -34.21
CA ARG A 456 -5.49 -2.50 -33.25
C ARG A 456 -6.75 -3.18 -33.79
N ASP A 457 -7.08 -2.97 -35.06
CA ASP A 457 -8.23 -3.57 -35.76
C ASP A 457 -8.01 -5.06 -36.06
N GLU A 458 -6.75 -5.50 -36.24
CA GLU A 458 -6.38 -6.91 -36.30
C GLU A 458 -6.53 -7.59 -34.93
N LEU A 459 -6.16 -6.89 -33.84
CA LEU A 459 -6.19 -7.41 -32.48
C LEU A 459 -7.58 -7.32 -31.80
N ALA A 460 -8.38 -6.30 -32.11
CA ALA A 460 -9.69 -6.05 -31.51
C ALA A 460 -10.70 -7.22 -31.63
N PRO A 461 -10.82 -7.95 -32.76
CA PRO A 461 -11.72 -9.10 -32.87
C PRO A 461 -11.16 -10.38 -32.25
N LEU A 462 -9.89 -10.40 -31.83
CA LEU A 462 -9.26 -11.56 -31.20
C LEU A 462 -9.62 -11.63 -29.71
N THR A 463 -9.69 -12.84 -29.17
CA THR A 463 -9.84 -13.05 -27.72
C THR A 463 -8.62 -12.50 -26.97
N ALA A 464 -8.76 -12.13 -25.70
CA ALA A 464 -7.65 -11.62 -24.89
C ALA A 464 -6.43 -12.56 -24.86
N THR A 465 -6.66 -13.88 -24.97
CA THR A 465 -5.59 -14.89 -25.12
C THR A 465 -4.91 -14.80 -26.48
N ALA A 466 -5.69 -14.70 -27.56
CA ALA A 466 -5.15 -14.57 -28.92
C ALA A 466 -4.44 -13.22 -29.16
N GLN A 467 -4.89 -12.14 -28.50
CA GLN A 467 -4.21 -10.84 -28.48
C GLN A 467 -2.83 -10.94 -27.83
N ARG A 468 -2.76 -11.55 -26.63
CA ARG A 468 -1.50 -11.81 -25.91
C ARG A 468 -0.53 -12.62 -26.76
N GLU A 469 -0.99 -13.72 -27.38
CA GLU A 469 -0.16 -14.57 -28.23
C GLU A 469 0.33 -13.86 -29.51
N ARG A 470 -0.49 -12.97 -30.09
CA ARG A 470 -0.10 -12.20 -31.28
C ARG A 470 0.96 -11.15 -30.96
N LEU A 471 0.80 -10.41 -29.88
CA LEU A 471 1.77 -9.39 -29.44
C LEU A 471 3.06 -10.02 -28.93
N LEU A 472 2.98 -11.13 -28.19
CA LEU A 472 4.16 -11.86 -27.73
C LEU A 472 5.00 -12.41 -28.89
N ARG A 473 4.37 -12.87 -29.99
CA ARG A 473 5.08 -13.23 -31.22
C ARG A 473 5.80 -12.05 -31.86
N LEU A 474 5.15 -10.89 -31.90
CA LEU A 474 5.74 -9.69 -32.48
C LEU A 474 6.96 -9.26 -31.68
N VAL A 475 6.83 -9.15 -30.35
CA VAL A 475 7.96 -8.81 -29.47
C VAL A 475 9.08 -9.85 -29.57
N GLY A 476 8.74 -11.14 -29.54
CA GLY A 476 9.72 -12.23 -29.68
C GLY A 476 10.47 -12.20 -31.02
N HIS A 477 9.78 -11.83 -32.12
CA HIS A 477 10.40 -11.67 -33.44
C HIS A 477 11.40 -10.52 -33.47
N GLU A 478 11.03 -9.36 -32.92
CA GLU A 478 11.92 -8.19 -32.88
C GLU A 478 13.13 -8.43 -31.97
N VAL A 479 12.96 -9.13 -30.84
CA VAL A 479 14.05 -9.49 -29.93
C VAL A 479 15.01 -10.48 -30.59
N ALA A 480 14.51 -11.53 -31.24
CA ALA A 480 15.35 -12.48 -32.00
C ALA A 480 16.15 -11.78 -33.10
N ALA A 481 15.54 -10.80 -33.77
CA ALA A 481 16.18 -10.04 -34.84
C ALA A 481 17.28 -9.07 -34.35
N VAL A 482 17.31 -8.72 -33.06
CA VAL A 482 18.41 -7.93 -32.44
C VAL A 482 19.50 -8.85 -31.90
N LEU A 483 19.13 -10.02 -31.37
CA LEU A 483 20.08 -11.01 -30.83
C LEU A 483 20.82 -11.80 -31.92
N GLY A 484 20.35 -11.80 -33.17
CA GLY A 484 20.96 -12.53 -34.28
C GLY A 484 20.78 -14.06 -34.20
N GLU A 485 19.89 -14.51 -33.32
CA GLU A 485 19.58 -15.92 -33.05
C GLU A 485 18.32 -16.32 -33.84
N PRO A 486 18.36 -17.37 -34.69
CA PRO A 486 17.21 -17.78 -35.50
C PRO A 486 16.14 -18.60 -34.73
N GLY A 487 16.20 -18.64 -33.39
CA GLY A 487 15.34 -19.46 -32.51
C GLY A 487 14.26 -18.67 -31.75
N PRO A 488 13.25 -19.35 -31.17
CA PRO A 488 12.24 -18.71 -30.34
C PRO A 488 12.82 -18.19 -29.03
N VAL A 489 12.51 -16.93 -28.70
CA VAL A 489 12.95 -16.24 -27.47
C VAL A 489 12.04 -16.64 -26.31
N ASP A 490 12.63 -16.90 -25.13
CA ASP A 490 11.88 -17.16 -23.90
C ASP A 490 11.09 -15.90 -23.48
N PRO A 491 9.75 -15.96 -23.40
CA PRO A 491 8.92 -14.81 -23.08
C PRO A 491 9.04 -14.32 -21.63
N ASP A 492 9.54 -15.15 -20.71
CA ASP A 492 9.63 -14.84 -19.28
C ASP A 492 11.06 -14.60 -18.79
N ALA A 493 12.06 -14.85 -19.65
CA ALA A 493 13.43 -14.45 -19.39
C ALA A 493 13.58 -12.93 -19.37
N THR A 494 14.38 -12.42 -18.44
CA THR A 494 14.69 -10.98 -18.41
C THR A 494 15.54 -10.61 -19.62
N PHE A 495 15.36 -9.39 -20.14
CA PHE A 495 16.15 -8.92 -21.27
C PHE A 495 17.67 -8.99 -21.00
N THR A 496 18.11 -8.71 -19.77
CA THR A 496 19.51 -8.90 -19.35
C THR A 496 19.94 -10.38 -19.31
N GLY A 497 19.07 -11.29 -18.89
CA GLY A 497 19.31 -12.74 -18.93
C GLY A 497 19.42 -13.30 -20.35
N LEU A 498 18.80 -12.64 -21.33
CA LEU A 498 18.93 -12.92 -22.77
C LEU A 498 20.21 -12.33 -23.40
N GLY A 499 21.08 -11.69 -22.60
CA GLY A 499 22.35 -11.12 -23.07
C GLY A 499 22.28 -9.68 -23.58
N LEU A 500 21.21 -8.93 -23.27
CA LEU A 500 21.03 -7.54 -23.70
C LEU A 500 21.73 -6.54 -22.76
N ASP A 501 22.31 -5.51 -23.36
CA ASP A 501 22.92 -4.35 -22.72
C ASP A 501 22.10 -3.07 -22.93
N SER A 502 22.54 -1.94 -22.35
CA SER A 502 21.83 -0.66 -22.43
C SER A 502 21.69 -0.10 -23.85
N VAL A 503 22.49 -0.57 -24.82
CA VAL A 503 22.45 -0.11 -26.22
C VAL A 503 21.45 -0.94 -27.02
N THR A 504 21.48 -2.26 -26.85
CA THR A 504 20.57 -3.21 -27.52
C THR A 504 19.12 -3.09 -27.00
N ALA A 505 18.93 -2.68 -25.73
CA ALA A 505 17.61 -2.35 -25.18
C ALA A 505 16.91 -1.18 -25.95
N VAL A 506 17.68 -0.16 -26.33
CA VAL A 506 17.17 0.98 -27.12
C VAL A 506 16.82 0.56 -28.54
N GLU A 507 17.58 -0.37 -29.13
CA GLU A 507 17.31 -0.91 -30.47
C GLU A 507 16.03 -1.74 -30.50
N ILE A 508 15.81 -2.63 -29.51
CA ILE A 508 14.56 -3.40 -29.36
C ILE A 508 13.38 -2.45 -29.23
N ARG A 509 13.48 -1.44 -28.37
CA ARG A 509 12.42 -0.43 -28.21
C ARG A 509 12.08 0.24 -29.54
N ASN A 510 13.10 0.69 -30.29
CA ASN A 510 12.89 1.39 -31.56
C ASN A 510 12.22 0.50 -32.60
N ARG A 511 12.61 -0.78 -32.68
CA ARG A 511 12.01 -1.74 -33.61
C ARG A 511 10.58 -2.09 -33.25
N VAL A 512 10.31 -2.35 -31.97
CA VAL A 512 8.96 -2.61 -31.47
C VAL A 512 8.03 -1.41 -31.68
N ALA A 513 8.52 -0.18 -31.42
CA ALA A 513 7.77 1.05 -31.69
C ALA A 513 7.44 1.24 -33.18
N ALA A 514 8.40 0.91 -34.06
CA ALA A 514 8.21 0.99 -35.51
C ALA A 514 7.22 -0.07 -36.03
N ALA A 515 7.27 -1.30 -35.51
CA ALA A 515 6.39 -2.40 -35.90
C ALA A 515 4.95 -2.24 -35.41
N THR A 516 4.74 -1.49 -34.32
CA THR A 516 3.42 -1.32 -33.66
C THR A 516 2.77 0.04 -33.90
N GLY A 517 3.50 1.02 -34.46
CA GLY A 517 3.04 2.40 -34.59
C GLY A 517 2.93 3.15 -33.25
N ALA A 518 3.44 2.58 -32.16
CA ALA A 518 3.47 3.18 -30.84
C ALA A 518 4.58 4.26 -30.76
N ALA A 519 4.27 5.48 -31.20
CA ALA A 519 5.19 6.63 -31.18
C ALA A 519 5.62 7.06 -29.75
N ALA A 520 5.10 6.42 -28.69
CA ALA A 520 5.21 6.86 -27.30
C ALA A 520 5.84 5.84 -26.33
N LEU A 521 6.48 4.75 -26.79
CA LEU A 521 7.24 3.87 -25.89
C LEU A 521 8.43 4.65 -25.28
N PRO A 522 8.44 4.91 -23.95
CA PRO A 522 9.53 5.61 -23.29
C PRO A 522 10.89 4.91 -23.52
N VAL A 523 11.99 5.64 -23.44
CA VAL A 523 13.34 5.05 -23.54
C VAL A 523 13.58 3.99 -22.44
N THR A 524 12.85 4.10 -21.33
CA THR A 524 12.87 3.17 -20.21
C THR A 524 11.97 1.95 -20.40
N ALA A 525 11.14 1.85 -21.45
CA ALA A 525 10.10 0.81 -21.57
C ALA A 525 10.61 -0.64 -21.47
N VAL A 526 11.82 -0.90 -21.98
CA VAL A 526 12.47 -2.23 -21.90
C VAL A 526 13.02 -2.51 -20.48
N PHE A 527 13.26 -1.47 -19.69
CA PHE A 527 13.65 -1.56 -18.27
C PHE A 527 12.42 -1.60 -17.34
N ASP A 528 11.38 -0.82 -17.66
CA ASP A 528 10.11 -0.77 -16.92
C ASP A 528 9.30 -2.07 -17.09
N HIS A 529 9.50 -2.76 -18.21
CA HIS A 529 8.90 -4.07 -18.52
C HIS A 529 9.99 -5.08 -18.86
N PRO A 530 10.61 -5.73 -17.85
CA PRO A 530 11.91 -6.39 -18.00
C PRO A 530 11.88 -7.72 -18.78
N THR A 531 10.73 -8.20 -19.23
CA THR A 531 10.58 -9.44 -20.01
C THR A 531 9.77 -9.21 -21.30
N PRO A 532 9.97 -10.04 -22.35
CA PRO A 532 9.16 -9.95 -23.57
C PRO A 532 7.65 -10.06 -23.31
N ARG A 533 7.22 -10.85 -22.32
CA ARG A 533 5.82 -10.95 -21.91
C ARG A 533 5.32 -9.66 -21.28
N ALA A 534 6.06 -9.09 -20.32
CA ALA A 534 5.68 -7.84 -19.67
C ALA A 534 5.60 -6.70 -20.68
N LEU A 535 6.54 -6.63 -21.63
CA LEU A 535 6.52 -5.64 -22.71
C LEU A 535 5.33 -5.88 -23.66
N ALA A 536 5.00 -7.13 -24.00
CA ALA A 536 3.83 -7.45 -24.81
C ALA A 536 2.51 -7.14 -24.10
N GLU A 537 2.43 -7.28 -22.78
CA GLU A 537 1.27 -6.88 -21.99
C GLU A 537 1.16 -5.38 -21.87
N ALA A 538 2.26 -4.66 -21.63
CA ALA A 538 2.28 -3.20 -21.67
C ALA A 538 1.86 -2.66 -23.04
N LEU A 539 2.34 -3.27 -24.14
CA LEU A 539 1.90 -2.94 -25.50
C LEU A 539 0.43 -3.27 -25.72
N ARG A 540 -0.07 -4.38 -25.18
CA ARG A 540 -1.51 -4.71 -25.26
C ARG A 540 -2.33 -3.66 -24.53
N ASP A 541 -1.89 -3.25 -23.35
CA ASP A 541 -2.59 -2.27 -22.54
C ASP A 541 -2.52 -0.88 -23.19
N GLU A 542 -1.41 -0.52 -23.83
CA GLU A 542 -1.23 0.70 -24.61
C GLU A 542 -2.03 0.71 -25.94
N LEU A 543 -2.10 -0.44 -26.64
CA LEU A 543 -2.73 -0.56 -27.96
C LEU A 543 -4.23 -0.83 -27.89
N LEU A 544 -4.71 -1.58 -26.90
CA LEU A 544 -6.11 -2.00 -26.76
C LEU A 544 -6.81 -1.36 -25.56
N GLY A 545 -6.09 -0.69 -24.67
CA GLY A 545 -6.67 -0.08 -23.47
C GLY A 545 -7.08 -1.13 -22.44
N GLY A 546 -6.14 -2.02 -22.09
CA GLY A 546 -6.38 -3.15 -21.21
C GLY A 546 -7.05 -2.74 -19.91
N ALA A 547 -8.22 -3.35 -19.63
CA ALA A 547 -8.85 -3.32 -18.34
C ALA A 547 -7.85 -3.82 -17.30
N ARG A 548 -7.24 -2.87 -16.58
CA ARG A 548 -6.57 -3.16 -15.32
C ARG A 548 -7.64 -3.82 -14.47
N GLN A 549 -7.45 -5.09 -14.16
CA GLN A 549 -8.29 -5.79 -13.19
C GLN A 549 -7.98 -5.07 -11.87
N GLU A 550 -8.77 -4.04 -11.57
CA GLU A 550 -8.65 -3.28 -10.34
C GLU A 550 -8.77 -4.27 -9.19
N ALA A 551 -7.69 -4.38 -8.42
CA ALA A 551 -7.78 -4.92 -7.08
C ALA A 551 -8.94 -4.19 -6.36
N PRO A 552 -9.77 -4.89 -5.58
CA PRO A 552 -10.97 -4.30 -5.00
C PRO A 552 -10.63 -3.04 -4.21
N ALA A 553 -11.34 -1.94 -4.49
CA ALA A 553 -11.21 -0.70 -3.74
C ALA A 553 -11.46 -0.97 -2.24
N GLU A 554 -10.41 -0.81 -1.43
CA GLU A 554 -10.48 -0.93 0.03
C GLU A 554 -11.30 0.22 0.63
N ALA A 555 -12.22 -0.14 1.53
CA ALA A 555 -13.11 0.77 2.23
C ALA A 555 -12.35 1.74 3.17
N PRO A 556 -12.93 2.90 3.53
CA PRO A 556 -12.26 3.90 4.36
C PRO A 556 -11.91 3.38 5.77
N ALA A 557 -10.66 3.61 6.17
CA ALA A 557 -10.05 3.18 7.42
C ALA A 557 -10.52 3.98 8.66
N THR A 558 -11.76 3.76 9.10
CA THR A 558 -12.21 4.20 10.44
C THR A 558 -12.38 3.04 11.44
N ALA A 559 -12.23 1.79 11.00
CA ALA A 559 -12.25 0.58 11.85
C ALA A 559 -10.88 -0.10 12.02
N ALA A 560 -9.83 0.40 11.35
CA ALA A 560 -8.57 -0.32 11.11
C ALA A 560 -7.72 -0.61 12.38
N HIS A 561 -8.00 0.04 13.50
CA HIS A 561 -7.25 -0.18 14.74
C HIS A 561 -7.71 -1.44 15.51
N GLU A 562 -8.85 -2.04 15.15
CA GLU A 562 -9.41 -3.25 15.79
C GLU A 562 -9.34 -4.52 14.93
N ASP A 563 -8.95 -4.44 13.65
CA ASP A 563 -8.88 -5.63 12.77
C ASP A 563 -7.61 -6.45 13.08
N PRO A 564 -7.74 -7.71 13.56
CA PRO A 564 -6.58 -8.53 13.88
C PRO A 564 -5.82 -8.97 12.61
N VAL A 565 -4.52 -9.27 12.74
CA VAL A 565 -3.71 -9.75 11.61
C VAL A 565 -3.68 -11.28 11.62
N ALA A 566 -4.16 -11.89 10.54
CA ALA A 566 -4.13 -13.34 10.34
C ALA A 566 -2.74 -13.81 9.89
N ILE A 567 -2.31 -14.95 10.42
CA ILE A 567 -1.20 -15.75 9.89
C ILE A 567 -1.82 -16.73 8.89
N VAL A 568 -1.59 -16.48 7.61
CA VAL A 568 -2.20 -17.22 6.51
C VAL A 568 -1.41 -18.47 6.16
N ALA A 569 -0.09 -18.35 6.14
CA ALA A 569 0.81 -19.45 5.84
C ALA A 569 2.15 -19.30 6.57
N MET A 570 2.88 -20.41 6.64
CA MET A 570 4.20 -20.49 7.27
C MET A 570 5.10 -21.40 6.44
N GLY A 571 6.37 -21.02 6.31
CA GLY A 571 7.45 -21.83 5.73
C GLY A 571 8.71 -21.72 6.59
N CYS A 572 9.49 -22.79 6.69
CA CYS A 572 10.67 -22.80 7.54
C CYS A 572 11.78 -23.76 7.10
N ARG A 573 12.99 -23.49 7.59
CA ARG A 573 14.14 -24.40 7.61
C ARG A 573 14.75 -24.34 9.01
N PHE A 574 14.65 -25.42 9.75
CA PHE A 574 15.24 -25.55 11.09
C PHE A 574 16.08 -26.83 11.21
N PRO A 575 17.00 -26.90 12.18
CA PRO A 575 17.83 -28.06 12.44
C PRO A 575 17.01 -29.35 12.62
N GLY A 576 17.64 -30.50 12.38
CA GLY A 576 16.98 -31.81 12.49
C GLY A 576 16.08 -32.17 11.31
N GLY A 577 16.30 -31.55 10.14
CA GLY A 577 15.51 -31.81 8.93
C GLY A 577 14.11 -31.20 8.96
N ALA A 578 13.87 -30.21 9.83
CA ALA A 578 12.63 -29.47 9.93
C ALA A 578 12.52 -28.42 8.81
N ASP A 579 12.43 -28.88 7.56
CA ASP A 579 12.29 -28.06 6.35
C ASP A 579 10.85 -27.67 6.00
N THR A 580 9.89 -28.05 6.84
CA THR A 580 8.47 -27.68 6.71
C THR A 580 7.84 -27.55 8.10
N PRO A 581 6.75 -26.76 8.27
CA PRO A 581 6.03 -26.69 9.52
C PRO A 581 5.56 -28.06 10.04
N GLU A 582 5.19 -28.98 9.14
CA GLU A 582 4.78 -30.34 9.51
C GLU A 582 5.94 -31.19 10.05
N ARG A 583 7.16 -31.03 9.51
CA ARG A 583 8.35 -31.71 10.04
C ARG A 583 8.84 -31.06 11.33
N LEU A 584 8.72 -29.74 11.46
CA LEU A 584 8.94 -29.04 12.73
C LEU A 584 8.00 -29.57 13.81
N TRP A 585 6.71 -29.74 13.51
CA TRP A 585 5.76 -30.33 14.45
C TRP A 585 6.14 -31.75 14.88
N ARG A 586 6.51 -32.61 13.92
CA ARG A 586 6.96 -33.98 14.23
C ARG A 586 8.17 -33.99 15.18
N LEU A 587 9.18 -33.18 14.88
CA LEU A 587 10.36 -32.99 15.74
C LEU A 587 9.98 -32.59 17.17
N LEU A 588 9.01 -31.67 17.31
CA LEU A 588 8.52 -31.20 18.61
C LEU A 588 7.70 -32.26 19.35
N ALA A 589 6.79 -32.94 18.64
CA ALA A 589 5.91 -33.96 19.20
C ALA A 589 6.70 -35.19 19.67
N ASP A 590 7.72 -35.59 18.91
CA ASP A 590 8.64 -36.69 19.25
C ASP A 590 9.64 -36.28 20.35
N GLY A 591 9.74 -34.98 20.64
CA GLY A 591 10.66 -34.44 21.64
C GLY A 591 12.12 -34.66 21.24
N THR A 592 12.43 -34.48 19.97
CA THR A 592 13.76 -34.63 19.38
C THR A 592 14.67 -33.45 19.75
N ASP A 593 15.92 -33.78 20.09
CA ASP A 593 17.04 -32.85 20.20
C ASP A 593 17.79 -32.83 18.85
N ALA A 594 17.79 -31.68 18.19
CA ALA A 594 18.34 -31.47 16.85
C ALA A 594 19.76 -30.88 16.86
N VAL A 595 20.38 -30.77 18.04
CA VAL A 595 21.78 -30.37 18.20
C VAL A 595 22.69 -31.50 17.72
N THR A 596 23.65 -31.18 16.86
CA THR A 596 24.55 -32.15 16.21
C THR A 596 26.00 -31.66 16.23
N GLU A 597 26.94 -32.53 15.86
CA GLU A 597 28.33 -32.16 15.61
C GLU A 597 28.46 -31.14 14.46
N PHE A 598 29.58 -30.42 14.42
CA PHE A 598 29.82 -29.39 13.40
C PHE A 598 29.89 -29.99 11.99
N PRO A 599 29.31 -29.34 10.97
CA PRO A 599 29.30 -29.85 9.60
C PRO A 599 30.70 -29.88 8.98
N GLY A 600 31.01 -30.97 8.26
CA GLY A 600 32.31 -31.19 7.63
C GLY A 600 32.51 -30.51 6.27
N ASP A 601 31.47 -29.89 5.73
CA ASP A 601 31.40 -29.33 4.36
C ASP A 601 31.55 -27.80 4.30
N ARG A 602 31.62 -27.10 5.44
CA ARG A 602 31.73 -25.62 5.52
C ARG A 602 33.15 -25.08 5.32
N GLY A 603 34.15 -25.94 5.09
CA GLY A 603 35.55 -25.53 4.92
C GLY A 603 36.21 -24.99 6.19
N TRP A 604 35.64 -25.26 7.37
CA TRP A 604 36.17 -24.80 8.65
C TRP A 604 37.39 -25.60 9.11
N SER A 605 38.42 -24.91 9.61
CA SER A 605 39.53 -25.55 10.32
C SER A 605 39.15 -25.83 11.77
N THR A 606 38.34 -26.87 12.01
CA THR A 606 37.90 -27.27 13.37
C THR A 606 38.98 -27.99 14.17
N ALA A 607 39.98 -28.59 13.49
CA ALA A 607 41.10 -29.29 14.12
C ALA A 607 42.00 -28.32 14.93
N GLY A 608 41.95 -28.42 16.26
CA GLY A 608 42.75 -27.61 17.19
C GLY A 608 42.14 -26.26 17.61
N ALA A 609 40.98 -25.88 17.04
CA ALA A 609 40.22 -24.69 17.42
C ALA A 609 39.27 -24.93 18.61
N CYS A 610 38.78 -26.17 18.78
CA CYS A 610 38.00 -26.57 19.94
C CYS A 610 38.92 -26.86 21.15
N ALA A 611 38.73 -26.16 22.26
CA ALA A 611 39.49 -26.34 23.50
C ALA A 611 38.56 -26.51 24.72
N PRO A 612 38.90 -27.36 25.71
CA PRO A 612 38.02 -27.66 26.84
C PRO A 612 37.81 -26.52 27.85
N GLU A 613 38.50 -25.38 27.70
CA GLU A 613 38.33 -24.13 28.49
C GLU A 613 38.92 -22.96 27.68
N ASP A 614 38.57 -21.70 28.01
CA ASP A 614 39.02 -20.49 27.31
C ASP A 614 40.56 -20.34 27.35
N THR A 615 41.23 -20.83 26.30
CA THR A 615 42.69 -20.87 26.23
C THR A 615 43.25 -20.18 24.98
N GLY A 616 42.69 -19.03 24.61
CA GLY A 616 43.36 -18.03 23.77
C GLY A 616 42.60 -17.60 22.51
N PRO A 617 43.09 -16.54 21.83
CA PRO A 617 42.43 -15.92 20.69
C PRO A 617 42.10 -16.92 19.57
N GLY A 618 40.87 -16.87 19.04
CA GLY A 618 40.45 -17.71 17.90
C GLY A 618 39.99 -19.12 18.25
N ARG A 619 39.87 -19.48 19.53
CA ARG A 619 39.37 -20.78 19.98
C ARG A 619 37.90 -20.70 20.42
N HIS A 620 37.21 -21.83 20.39
CA HIS A 620 35.85 -21.99 20.91
C HIS A 620 35.74 -23.27 21.75
N TYR A 621 34.79 -23.34 22.68
CA TYR A 621 34.63 -24.52 23.55
C TYR A 621 33.33 -25.31 23.30
N GLN A 622 32.35 -24.72 22.61
CA GLN A 622 31.11 -25.41 22.22
C GLN A 622 31.41 -26.46 21.15
N ARG A 623 30.92 -27.70 21.35
CA ARG A 623 31.24 -28.85 20.47
C ARG A 623 30.14 -29.20 19.47
N GLU A 624 28.90 -28.88 19.82
CA GLU A 624 27.71 -29.21 19.06
C GLU A 624 26.84 -27.96 18.92
N ALA A 625 26.03 -27.90 17.86
CA ALA A 625 25.10 -26.82 17.59
C ALA A 625 23.97 -27.27 16.65
N GLY A 626 22.95 -26.43 16.48
CA GLY A 626 21.87 -26.69 15.53
C GLY A 626 22.23 -26.19 14.13
N PHE A 627 22.40 -27.09 13.15
CA PHE A 627 22.82 -26.70 11.80
C PHE A 627 21.76 -27.01 10.74
N LEU A 628 21.77 -26.22 9.67
CA LEU A 628 21.15 -26.54 8.39
C LEU A 628 22.22 -27.25 7.53
N HIS A 629 22.17 -28.58 7.45
CA HIS A 629 23.18 -29.36 6.74
C HIS A 629 23.21 -29.09 5.23
N ASP A 630 22.07 -28.78 4.62
CA ASP A 630 21.94 -28.50 3.19
C ASP A 630 22.00 -26.99 2.84
N ALA A 631 22.60 -26.15 3.69
CA ALA A 631 22.61 -24.69 3.47
C ALA A 631 23.42 -24.22 2.25
N ASP A 632 24.25 -25.09 1.68
CA ASP A 632 25.01 -24.84 0.45
C ASP A 632 24.14 -25.03 -0.82
N ARG A 633 23.05 -25.78 -0.71
CA ARG A 633 22.13 -26.09 -1.82
C ARG A 633 21.23 -24.89 -2.13
N PHE A 634 21.03 -24.64 -3.42
CA PHE A 634 20.14 -23.59 -3.91
C PHE A 634 19.79 -23.81 -5.38
N ASP A 635 18.51 -23.72 -5.74
CA ASP A 635 18.07 -23.75 -7.14
C ASP A 635 18.20 -22.36 -7.78
N ALA A 636 19.40 -22.03 -8.24
CA ALA A 636 19.69 -20.72 -8.82
C ALA A 636 18.92 -20.47 -10.13
N GLU A 637 18.77 -21.50 -10.98
CA GLU A 637 18.06 -21.40 -12.25
C GLU A 637 16.57 -21.09 -12.04
N PHE A 638 15.97 -21.68 -11.00
CA PHE A 638 14.59 -21.41 -10.64
C PHE A 638 14.32 -19.92 -10.40
N PHE A 639 15.25 -19.22 -9.73
CA PHE A 639 15.13 -17.79 -9.44
C PHE A 639 15.76 -16.87 -10.51
N GLY A 640 16.22 -17.43 -11.64
CA GLY A 640 16.87 -16.65 -12.70
C GLY A 640 18.24 -16.08 -12.28
N ILE A 641 18.92 -16.75 -11.36
CA ILE A 641 20.20 -16.34 -10.79
C ILE A 641 21.32 -17.15 -11.46
N SER A 642 22.35 -16.44 -11.95
CA SER A 642 23.48 -17.13 -12.58
C SER A 642 24.29 -17.94 -11.55
N PRO A 643 24.92 -19.07 -11.94
CA PRO A 643 25.78 -19.83 -11.02
C PRO A 643 26.89 -18.99 -10.38
N ARG A 644 27.42 -18.00 -11.11
CA ARG A 644 28.45 -17.08 -10.60
C ARG A 644 27.93 -16.17 -9.49
N GLU A 645 26.71 -15.66 -9.64
CA GLU A 645 26.06 -14.86 -8.59
C GLU A 645 25.71 -15.72 -7.38
N ALA A 646 25.11 -16.90 -7.59
CA ALA A 646 24.72 -17.81 -6.52
C ALA A 646 25.90 -18.20 -5.61
N LEU A 647 27.11 -18.37 -6.17
CA LEU A 647 28.32 -18.70 -5.40
C LEU A 647 28.67 -17.64 -4.34
N VAL A 648 28.44 -16.36 -4.64
CA VAL A 648 28.79 -15.24 -3.77
C VAL A 648 27.63 -14.71 -2.94
N MET A 649 26.41 -15.24 -3.14
CA MET A 649 25.24 -14.90 -2.34
C MET A 649 25.31 -15.55 -0.96
N ASP A 650 25.10 -14.78 0.10
CA ASP A 650 24.90 -15.30 1.44
C ASP A 650 23.79 -16.37 1.43
N PRO A 651 24.04 -17.59 1.97
CA PRO A 651 23.02 -18.63 2.13
C PRO A 651 21.72 -18.15 2.78
N GLN A 652 21.78 -17.13 3.65
CA GLN A 652 20.58 -16.50 4.21
C GLN A 652 19.65 -15.98 3.12
N GLN A 653 20.18 -15.32 2.09
CA GLN A 653 19.37 -14.79 0.96
C GLN A 653 18.79 -15.92 0.12
N ARG A 654 19.56 -16.99 -0.12
CA ARG A 654 19.14 -18.16 -0.90
C ARG A 654 17.96 -18.87 -0.24
N LEU A 655 18.11 -19.19 1.04
CA LEU A 655 17.06 -19.87 1.82
C LEU A 655 15.83 -18.99 2.03
N LEU A 656 15.99 -17.66 2.14
CA LEU A 656 14.85 -16.74 2.20
C LEU A 656 14.03 -16.75 0.90
N LEU A 657 14.66 -16.85 -0.27
CA LEU A 657 13.96 -16.96 -1.55
C LEU A 657 13.12 -18.23 -1.62
N GLU A 658 13.73 -19.39 -1.32
CA GLU A 658 13.02 -20.68 -1.30
C GLU A 658 11.88 -20.68 -0.28
N THR A 659 12.17 -20.27 0.96
CA THR A 659 11.19 -20.30 2.05
C THR A 659 10.04 -19.33 1.79
N SER A 660 10.30 -18.16 1.20
CA SER A 660 9.24 -17.20 0.84
C SER A 660 8.35 -17.72 -0.28
N TRP A 661 8.94 -18.33 -1.31
CA TRP A 661 8.20 -18.98 -2.40
C TRP A 661 7.26 -20.06 -1.85
N GLU A 662 7.78 -20.96 -1.04
CA GLU A 662 7.00 -22.04 -0.43
C GLU A 662 5.90 -21.53 0.50
N THR A 663 6.17 -20.45 1.24
CA THR A 663 5.16 -19.84 2.12
C THR A 663 3.96 -19.34 1.32
N LEU A 664 4.18 -18.75 0.14
CA LEU A 664 3.13 -18.31 -0.77
C LEU A 664 2.35 -19.49 -1.36
N GLU A 665 3.03 -20.53 -1.84
CA GLU A 665 2.35 -21.73 -2.36
C GLU A 665 1.50 -22.43 -1.28
N ARG A 666 1.95 -22.39 -0.03
CA ARG A 666 1.23 -22.96 1.13
C ARG A 666 0.01 -22.13 1.51
N ALA A 667 -0.02 -20.83 1.19
CA ALA A 667 -1.21 -19.99 1.30
C ALA A 667 -2.25 -20.29 0.20
N GLY A 668 -1.87 -21.09 -0.80
CA GLY A 668 -2.68 -21.31 -1.99
C GLY A 668 -2.57 -20.18 -3.02
N LEU A 669 -1.53 -19.36 -2.92
CA LEU A 669 -1.29 -18.24 -3.83
C LEU A 669 -0.29 -18.64 -4.91
N ASP A 670 -0.61 -18.36 -6.17
CA ASP A 670 0.39 -18.36 -7.25
C ASP A 670 1.31 -17.13 -7.05
N PRO A 671 2.61 -17.32 -6.79
CA PRO A 671 3.52 -16.18 -6.59
C PRO A 671 3.57 -15.22 -7.78
N HIS A 672 3.25 -15.69 -9.00
CA HIS A 672 3.24 -14.82 -10.18
C HIS A 672 2.09 -13.82 -10.20
N THR A 673 0.96 -14.11 -9.54
CA THR A 673 -0.18 -13.18 -9.48
C THR A 673 0.06 -12.00 -8.53
N LEU A 674 1.11 -12.08 -7.69
CA LEU A 674 1.49 -11.02 -6.76
C LEU A 674 2.45 -9.98 -7.35
N ARG A 675 2.89 -10.16 -8.61
CA ARG A 675 3.73 -9.18 -9.29
C ARG A 675 3.01 -7.84 -9.45
N GLY A 676 3.65 -6.76 -9.05
CA GLY A 676 3.08 -5.41 -9.02
C GLY A 676 2.12 -5.15 -7.85
N SER A 677 1.97 -6.10 -6.93
CA SER A 677 1.12 -5.92 -5.74
C SER A 677 1.85 -5.16 -4.63
N ARG A 678 1.08 -4.48 -3.78
CA ARG A 678 1.56 -3.82 -2.55
C ARG A 678 1.86 -4.83 -1.42
N THR A 679 2.51 -5.94 -1.74
CA THR A 679 2.95 -6.94 -0.77
C THR A 679 4.29 -6.52 -0.17
N ALA A 680 4.39 -6.44 1.15
CA ALA A 680 5.61 -6.02 1.85
C ALA A 680 6.46 -7.22 2.33
N VAL A 681 7.74 -6.97 2.61
CA VAL A 681 8.73 -7.96 3.06
C VAL A 681 9.51 -7.41 4.25
N TYR A 682 9.33 -8.00 5.44
CA TYR A 682 10.01 -7.64 6.68
C TYR A 682 10.83 -8.82 7.21
N ILE A 683 12.15 -8.72 7.15
CA ILE A 683 13.05 -9.83 7.52
C ILE A 683 13.97 -9.42 8.67
N GLY A 684 14.00 -10.22 9.72
CA GLY A 684 15.04 -10.17 10.75
C GLY A 684 16.29 -10.94 10.29
N ALA A 685 17.40 -10.26 10.05
CA ALA A 685 18.65 -10.92 9.67
C ALA A 685 19.85 -10.19 10.27
N MET A 686 20.87 -10.95 10.62
CA MET A 686 22.16 -10.43 11.08
C MET A 686 23.16 -10.47 9.94
N THR A 687 24.13 -9.56 9.98
CA THR A 687 25.27 -9.63 9.07
C THR A 687 26.13 -10.83 9.44
N MET A 688 26.39 -11.70 8.46
CA MET A 688 27.25 -12.87 8.61
C MET A 688 28.41 -12.76 7.60
N ASP A 689 29.62 -13.13 8.01
CA ASP A 689 30.83 -13.01 7.19
C ASP A 689 30.91 -14.10 6.10
N TYR A 690 29.98 -14.09 5.13
CA TYR A 690 30.02 -15.00 3.98
C TYR A 690 30.85 -14.39 2.84
N GLY A 691 31.73 -15.20 2.26
CA GLY A 691 32.57 -14.80 1.13
C GLY A 691 33.80 -13.96 1.49
N PRO A 692 34.61 -13.60 0.49
CA PRO A 692 35.81 -12.77 0.65
C PRO A 692 35.47 -11.32 1.02
N ARG A 693 36.44 -10.59 1.59
CA ARG A 693 36.22 -9.18 1.94
C ARG A 693 36.06 -8.34 0.67
N LEU A 694 35.26 -7.27 0.75
CA LEU A 694 34.93 -6.44 -0.42
C LEU A 694 36.15 -5.82 -1.13
N HIS A 695 37.27 -5.61 -0.41
CA HIS A 695 38.51 -5.05 -0.97
C HIS A 695 39.47 -6.11 -1.53
N GLU A 696 39.15 -7.40 -1.41
CA GLU A 696 39.95 -8.50 -1.93
C GLU A 696 39.54 -8.78 -3.38
N ALA A 697 40.53 -8.85 -4.28
CA ALA A 697 40.30 -9.10 -5.70
C ALA A 697 39.81 -10.55 -5.89
N THR A 698 38.63 -10.71 -6.47
CA THR A 698 38.03 -12.02 -6.75
C THR A 698 37.46 -12.04 -8.16
N ASP A 699 37.32 -13.23 -8.74
CA ASP A 699 36.64 -13.43 -10.04
C ASP A 699 35.12 -13.16 -9.99
N GLY A 700 34.61 -12.66 -8.85
CA GLY A 700 33.22 -12.27 -8.63
C GLY A 700 32.93 -10.87 -9.17
N ASN A 701 32.67 -10.78 -10.48
CA ASN A 701 32.27 -9.58 -11.25
C ASN A 701 31.12 -8.75 -10.62
N GLY A 702 31.36 -7.97 -9.56
CA GLY A 702 30.42 -6.98 -9.03
C GLY A 702 29.27 -7.50 -8.14
N HIS A 703 29.10 -8.82 -7.98
CA HIS A 703 28.00 -9.41 -7.19
C HIS A 703 28.30 -9.56 -5.69
N LEU A 704 29.54 -9.37 -5.24
CA LEU A 704 29.91 -9.55 -3.82
C LEU A 704 29.11 -8.62 -2.88
N LEU A 705 28.92 -7.36 -3.30
CA LEU A 705 28.17 -6.39 -2.51
C LEU A 705 26.70 -6.81 -2.36
N THR A 706 26.03 -7.11 -3.47
CA THR A 706 24.61 -7.50 -3.47
C THR A 706 24.39 -8.90 -2.89
N GLY A 707 25.40 -9.77 -2.92
CA GLY A 707 25.34 -11.10 -2.32
C GLY A 707 25.32 -11.10 -0.80
N ASN A 708 25.88 -10.08 -0.13
CA ASN A 708 26.13 -10.13 1.32
C ASN A 708 25.58 -8.94 2.11
N THR A 709 25.07 -7.90 1.44
CA THR A 709 24.48 -6.75 2.13
C THR A 709 23.14 -7.13 2.78
N GLY A 710 22.96 -6.81 4.07
CA GLY A 710 21.75 -7.15 4.82
C GLY A 710 20.44 -6.60 4.23
N SER A 711 20.44 -5.37 3.68
CA SER A 711 19.25 -4.80 3.01
C SER A 711 18.81 -5.58 1.77
N VAL A 712 19.73 -6.31 1.12
CA VAL A 712 19.42 -7.11 -0.07
C VAL A 712 18.71 -8.41 0.32
N ALA A 713 18.76 -8.87 1.57
CA ALA A 713 18.03 -10.07 2.00
C ALA A 713 16.51 -9.93 1.80
N SER A 714 15.90 -8.82 2.25
CA SER A 714 14.49 -8.50 2.00
C SER A 714 14.27 -7.99 0.57
N GLY A 715 15.16 -7.13 0.07
CA GLY A 715 15.05 -6.55 -1.27
C GLY A 715 15.08 -7.58 -2.40
N ARG A 716 15.87 -8.66 -2.27
CA ARG A 716 15.96 -9.73 -3.27
C ARG A 716 14.71 -10.59 -3.31
N VAL A 717 14.06 -10.83 -2.16
CA VAL A 717 12.75 -11.50 -2.11
C VAL A 717 11.70 -10.65 -2.84
N ALA A 718 11.64 -9.35 -2.54
CA ALA A 718 10.74 -8.42 -3.24
C ALA A 718 11.03 -8.39 -4.75
N TYR A 719 12.30 -8.31 -5.14
CA TYR A 719 12.72 -8.30 -6.55
C TYR A 719 12.35 -9.58 -7.29
N ALA A 720 12.68 -10.76 -6.74
CA ALA A 720 12.43 -12.04 -7.41
C ALA A 720 10.93 -12.33 -7.59
N LEU A 721 10.12 -11.92 -6.61
CA LEU A 721 8.67 -12.10 -6.61
C LEU A 721 7.91 -10.94 -7.27
N GLY A 722 8.59 -9.83 -7.60
CA GLY A 722 8.01 -8.63 -8.19
C GLY A 722 7.06 -7.86 -7.26
N LEU A 723 7.37 -7.80 -5.97
CA LEU A 723 6.54 -7.15 -4.95
C LEU A 723 6.90 -5.66 -4.82
N GLU A 724 5.90 -4.79 -4.66
CA GLU A 724 6.07 -3.32 -4.62
C GLU A 724 5.77 -2.70 -3.24
N GLY A 725 5.52 -3.53 -2.21
CA GLY A 725 5.44 -3.06 -0.84
C GLY A 725 6.82 -2.80 -0.21
N ALA A 726 6.84 -2.29 1.02
CA ALA A 726 8.08 -2.01 1.74
C ALA A 726 8.94 -3.28 1.89
N ALA A 727 10.23 -3.20 1.57
CA ALA A 727 11.21 -4.27 1.79
C ALA A 727 12.23 -3.81 2.83
N VAL A 728 12.17 -4.39 4.04
CA VAL A 728 12.94 -3.95 5.21
C VAL A 728 13.66 -5.13 5.85
N THR A 729 14.97 -4.98 6.06
CA THR A 729 15.75 -5.88 6.91
C THR A 729 16.01 -5.22 8.26
N VAL A 730 15.73 -5.93 9.35
CA VAL A 730 15.89 -5.47 10.73
C VAL A 730 16.97 -6.28 11.43
N ASP A 731 17.88 -5.61 12.13
CA ASP A 731 18.83 -6.25 13.05
C ASP A 731 18.68 -5.67 14.45
N THR A 732 17.94 -6.39 15.29
CA THR A 732 17.86 -6.16 16.73
C THR A 732 18.39 -7.38 17.49
N ALA A 733 19.40 -8.03 16.92
CA ALA A 733 19.94 -9.30 17.39
C ALA A 733 18.83 -10.38 17.56
N CYS A 734 18.76 -11.04 18.72
CA CYS A 734 17.89 -12.19 18.95
C CYS A 734 16.37 -11.88 18.89
N SER A 735 15.98 -10.60 18.89
CA SER A 735 14.58 -10.17 18.74
C SER A 735 14.18 -9.81 17.30
N SER A 736 15.11 -9.88 16.34
CA SER A 736 14.93 -9.34 14.98
C SER A 736 13.66 -9.81 14.27
N SER A 737 13.38 -11.12 14.27
CA SER A 737 12.16 -11.64 13.62
C SER A 737 10.85 -11.21 14.29
N LEU A 738 10.82 -11.01 15.61
CA LEU A 738 9.62 -10.48 16.28
C LEU A 738 9.45 -8.98 16.04
N VAL A 739 10.55 -8.22 15.94
CA VAL A 739 10.48 -6.80 15.55
C VAL A 739 10.03 -6.68 14.10
N ALA A 740 10.54 -7.51 13.20
CA ALA A 740 10.07 -7.58 11.81
C ALA A 740 8.57 -7.92 11.73
N LEU A 741 8.10 -8.90 12.52
CA LEU A 741 6.68 -9.23 12.66
C LEU A 741 5.86 -8.05 13.20
N HIS A 742 6.34 -7.35 14.23
CA HIS A 742 5.69 -6.16 14.75
C HIS A 742 5.51 -5.09 13.67
N LEU A 743 6.58 -4.77 12.91
CA LEU A 743 6.50 -3.79 11.83
C LEU A 743 5.52 -4.19 10.73
N ALA A 744 5.52 -5.47 10.33
CA ALA A 744 4.58 -6.00 9.34
C ALA A 744 3.11 -5.88 9.81
N VAL A 745 2.84 -6.20 11.08
CA VAL A 745 1.50 -6.07 11.68
C VAL A 745 1.04 -4.60 11.67
N GLN A 746 1.94 -3.67 12.01
CA GLN A 746 1.60 -2.25 11.99
C GLN A 746 1.35 -1.71 10.58
N ALA A 747 2.13 -2.16 9.59
CA ALA A 747 1.95 -1.78 8.19
C ALA A 747 0.61 -2.28 7.61
N LEU A 748 0.22 -3.52 7.94
CA LEU A 748 -1.08 -4.08 7.55
C LEU A 748 -2.25 -3.32 8.19
N ARG A 749 -2.18 -3.06 9.51
CA ARG A 749 -3.20 -2.29 10.25
C ARG A 749 -3.38 -0.87 9.71
N ARG A 750 -2.31 -0.25 9.19
CA ARG A 750 -2.33 1.10 8.61
C ARG A 750 -2.73 1.14 7.14
N GLY A 751 -2.92 -0.02 6.50
CA GLY A 751 -3.20 -0.09 5.07
C GLY A 751 -2.01 0.32 4.19
N GLU A 752 -0.78 0.23 4.71
CA GLU A 752 0.46 0.48 3.94
C GLU A 752 0.74 -0.68 2.95
N CYS A 753 0.31 -1.89 3.29
CA CYS A 753 0.35 -3.08 2.45
C CYS A 753 -0.93 -3.91 2.60
N ALA A 754 -1.23 -4.75 1.61
CA ALA A 754 -2.36 -5.68 1.64
C ALA A 754 -1.96 -7.08 2.17
N LEU A 755 -0.74 -7.51 1.85
CA LEU A 755 -0.10 -8.74 2.30
C LEU A 755 1.30 -8.41 2.81
N ALA A 756 1.82 -9.17 3.77
CA ALA A 756 3.19 -9.03 4.24
C ALA A 756 3.86 -10.37 4.50
N LEU A 757 5.07 -10.55 3.98
CA LEU A 757 5.98 -11.61 4.39
C LEU A 757 6.79 -11.10 5.60
N ALA A 758 6.70 -11.79 6.73
CA ALA A 758 7.44 -11.44 7.95
C ALA A 758 8.21 -12.64 8.47
N GLY A 759 9.50 -12.48 8.76
CA GLY A 759 10.33 -13.61 9.12
C GLY A 759 11.69 -13.27 9.67
N GLY A 760 12.57 -14.26 9.68
CA GLY A 760 13.99 -14.06 9.94
C GLY A 760 14.86 -15.21 9.47
N ALA A 761 16.14 -14.93 9.28
CA ALA A 761 17.13 -15.88 8.79
C ALA A 761 18.44 -15.76 9.58
N THR A 762 19.10 -16.89 9.77
CA THR A 762 20.45 -16.99 10.31
C THR A 762 21.10 -18.24 9.75
N VAL A 763 22.23 -18.08 9.06
CA VAL A 763 23.12 -19.16 8.64
C VAL A 763 24.53 -18.76 9.03
N MET A 764 25.30 -19.65 9.63
CA MET A 764 26.67 -19.42 10.08
C MET A 764 27.66 -19.89 9.01
N PRO A 765 28.26 -18.96 8.24
CA PRO A 765 29.25 -19.33 7.21
C PRO A 765 30.64 -19.58 7.80
N THR A 766 30.94 -19.02 8.98
CA THR A 766 32.25 -19.10 9.64
C THR A 766 32.07 -19.46 11.12
N PRO A 767 33.12 -19.97 11.80
CA PRO A 767 33.05 -20.26 13.23
C PRO A 767 33.12 -19.00 14.13
N GLY A 768 33.08 -17.78 13.55
CA GLY A 768 33.33 -16.53 14.27
C GLY A 768 32.40 -16.31 15.47
N MET A 769 31.11 -16.61 15.33
CA MET A 769 30.13 -16.50 16.42
C MET A 769 30.45 -17.45 17.59
N PHE A 770 30.96 -18.65 17.31
CA PHE A 770 31.38 -19.56 18.36
C PHE A 770 32.60 -19.03 19.12
N VAL A 771 33.56 -18.43 18.42
CA VAL A 771 34.77 -17.84 19.03
C VAL A 771 34.39 -16.64 19.90
N GLU A 772 33.60 -15.71 19.37
CA GLU A 772 33.23 -14.48 20.06
C GLU A 772 32.43 -14.78 21.34
N PHE A 773 31.39 -15.61 21.26
CA PHE A 773 30.61 -15.97 22.44
C PHE A 773 31.32 -16.92 23.41
N SER A 774 32.33 -17.67 22.96
CA SER A 774 33.21 -18.42 23.87
C SER A 774 34.03 -17.48 24.75
N SER A 775 34.58 -16.39 24.19
CA SER A 775 35.33 -15.40 24.97
C SER A 775 34.49 -14.68 26.03
N GLN A 776 33.17 -14.60 25.81
CA GLN A 776 32.21 -14.01 26.74
C GLN A 776 31.68 -15.03 27.78
N GLY A 777 32.01 -16.32 27.63
CA GLY A 777 31.50 -17.39 28.49
C GLY A 777 29.98 -17.59 28.39
N GLY A 778 29.37 -17.23 27.26
CA GLY A 778 27.92 -17.25 27.07
C GLY A 778 27.36 -18.57 26.52
N LEU A 779 28.22 -19.44 25.97
CA LEU A 779 27.82 -20.68 25.32
C LEU A 779 27.72 -21.87 26.29
N ALA A 780 26.79 -22.78 26.04
CA ALA A 780 26.78 -24.09 26.69
C ALA A 780 27.84 -25.00 26.02
N PRO A 781 28.74 -25.66 26.77
CA PRO A 781 29.78 -26.52 26.18
C PRO A 781 29.24 -27.68 25.33
N ASP A 782 28.06 -28.20 25.70
CA ASP A 782 27.37 -29.29 25.00
C ASP A 782 26.38 -28.80 23.92
N GLY A 783 26.34 -27.50 23.64
CA GLY A 783 25.50 -26.95 22.58
C GLY A 783 23.99 -26.89 22.89
N ARG A 784 23.55 -27.25 24.09
CA ARG A 784 22.12 -27.38 24.41
C ARG A 784 21.59 -26.19 25.19
N CYS A 785 20.43 -25.66 24.80
CA CYS A 785 19.73 -24.62 25.56
C CYS A 785 18.87 -25.26 26.65
N LYS A 786 19.40 -25.36 27.88
CA LYS A 786 18.72 -25.97 29.04
C LYS A 786 17.80 -24.99 29.75
N ALA A 787 16.87 -24.40 29.00
CA ALA A 787 16.01 -23.31 29.45
C ALA A 787 15.27 -23.63 30.76
N PHE A 788 15.42 -22.76 31.77
CA PHE A 788 14.82 -22.84 33.10
C PHE A 788 15.22 -24.07 33.94
N SER A 789 16.25 -24.81 33.52
CA SER A 789 16.79 -25.95 34.27
C SER A 789 17.81 -25.50 35.32
N ALA A 790 17.96 -26.27 36.40
CA ALA A 790 19.08 -26.14 37.33
C ALA A 790 20.45 -26.36 36.67
N GLN A 791 20.48 -27.02 35.50
CA GLN A 791 21.70 -27.29 34.73
C GLN A 791 22.00 -26.23 33.65
N ALA A 792 21.24 -25.13 33.61
CA ALA A 792 21.47 -24.01 32.70
C ALA A 792 22.91 -23.47 32.83
N ASP A 793 23.68 -23.56 31.74
CA ASP A 793 25.11 -23.22 31.71
C ASP A 793 25.49 -22.31 30.52
N GLY A 794 24.52 -21.89 29.71
CA GLY A 794 24.71 -21.06 28.52
C GLY A 794 23.72 -21.43 27.42
N PHE A 795 23.88 -20.83 26.24
CA PHE A 795 23.04 -21.17 25.08
C PHE A 795 23.82 -21.94 24.01
N GLY A 796 23.10 -22.78 23.28
CA GLY A 796 23.56 -23.41 22.03
C GLY A 796 23.31 -22.49 20.84
N LEU A 797 24.31 -22.25 19.99
CA LEU A 797 24.06 -21.56 18.72
C LEU A 797 23.31 -22.47 17.75
N ALA A 798 22.48 -21.87 16.91
CA ALA A 798 21.83 -22.59 15.83
C ALA A 798 21.55 -21.71 14.61
N GLU A 799 21.38 -22.36 13.47
CA GLU A 799 20.93 -21.78 12.21
C GLU A 799 19.42 -21.96 12.05
N GLY A 800 18.76 -21.10 11.27
CA GLY A 800 17.36 -21.27 10.96
C GLY A 800 16.80 -20.17 10.07
N VAL A 801 15.73 -20.51 9.34
CA VAL A 801 14.94 -19.57 8.53
C VAL A 801 13.47 -19.83 8.79
N GLY A 802 12.71 -18.76 9.01
CA GLY A 802 11.26 -18.84 9.14
C GLY A 802 10.59 -17.65 8.50
N VAL A 803 9.52 -17.88 7.74
CA VAL A 803 8.70 -16.86 7.08
C VAL A 803 7.22 -17.12 7.36
N LEU A 804 6.50 -16.07 7.71
CA LEU A 804 5.06 -16.02 7.89
C LEU A 804 4.46 -15.16 6.77
N LEU A 805 3.34 -15.59 6.19
CA LEU A 805 2.50 -14.73 5.38
C LEU A 805 1.39 -14.15 6.24
N LEU A 806 1.25 -12.84 6.22
CA LEU A 806 0.32 -12.08 7.03
C LEU A 806 -0.63 -11.29 6.16
N GLU A 807 -1.86 -11.18 6.65
CA GLU A 807 -2.94 -10.43 6.02
C GLU A 807 -3.88 -9.92 7.12
N ARG A 808 -4.66 -8.87 6.90
CA ARG A 808 -5.74 -8.53 7.85
C ARG A 808 -6.78 -9.66 7.86
N LEU A 809 -7.34 -9.96 9.03
CA LEU A 809 -8.29 -11.07 9.17
C LEU A 809 -9.53 -10.88 8.30
N SER A 810 -10.01 -9.64 8.17
CA SER A 810 -11.12 -9.31 7.28
C SER A 810 -10.81 -9.62 5.80
N ASP A 811 -9.60 -9.31 5.36
CA ASP A 811 -9.13 -9.54 3.99
C ASP A 811 -8.89 -11.03 3.73
N ALA A 812 -8.26 -11.75 4.66
CA ALA A 812 -8.06 -13.20 4.56
C ALA A 812 -9.40 -13.93 4.40
N ARG A 813 -10.42 -13.52 5.16
CA ARG A 813 -11.78 -14.05 5.01
C ARG A 813 -12.42 -13.67 3.69
N ARG A 814 -12.27 -12.41 3.25
CA ARG A 814 -12.79 -11.93 1.96
C ARG A 814 -12.19 -12.71 0.79
N ASN A 815 -10.90 -12.98 0.85
CA ASN A 815 -10.13 -13.63 -0.21
C ASN A 815 -10.19 -15.17 -0.12
N GLY A 816 -10.81 -15.72 0.93
CA GLY A 816 -10.90 -17.17 1.15
C GLY A 816 -9.57 -17.81 1.51
N HIS A 817 -8.61 -17.02 2.00
CA HIS A 817 -7.32 -17.50 2.43
C HIS A 817 -7.41 -18.26 3.77
N PRO A 818 -6.59 -19.30 3.98
CA PRO A 818 -6.57 -20.02 5.24
C PRO A 818 -6.15 -19.09 6.39
N VAL A 819 -6.71 -19.33 7.58
CA VAL A 819 -6.31 -18.62 8.80
C VAL A 819 -5.77 -19.64 9.79
N LEU A 820 -4.45 -19.66 9.99
CA LEU A 820 -3.79 -20.61 10.88
C LEU A 820 -3.86 -20.16 12.34
N ALA A 821 -3.72 -18.86 12.56
CA ALA A 821 -3.85 -18.17 13.85
C ALA A 821 -3.92 -16.66 13.58
N VAL A 822 -4.07 -15.87 14.64
CA VAL A 822 -4.11 -14.40 14.57
C VAL A 822 -3.10 -13.80 15.53
N VAL A 823 -2.38 -12.77 15.07
CA VAL A 823 -1.60 -11.87 15.92
C VAL A 823 -2.55 -10.84 16.52
N ARG A 824 -2.85 -10.99 17.82
CA ARG A 824 -3.79 -10.13 18.54
C ARG A 824 -3.16 -8.82 18.98
N GLY A 825 -1.91 -8.87 19.41
CA GLY A 825 -1.17 -7.66 19.76
C GLY A 825 0.32 -7.92 19.86
N SER A 826 1.10 -6.84 19.78
CA SER A 826 2.55 -6.92 19.87
C SER A 826 3.14 -5.62 20.41
N ALA A 827 4.29 -5.72 21.08
CA ALA A 827 5.01 -4.56 21.56
C ALA A 827 6.52 -4.76 21.47
N VAL A 828 7.24 -3.65 21.31
CA VAL A 828 8.70 -3.57 21.31
C VAL A 828 9.14 -2.47 22.28
N ASN A 829 10.17 -2.72 23.08
CA ASN A 829 10.79 -1.70 23.94
C ASN A 829 12.32 -1.90 24.07
N GLN A 830 12.93 -1.11 24.95
CA GLN A 830 14.37 -1.14 25.22
C GLN A 830 14.66 -1.27 26.72
N ASP A 831 15.74 -1.97 27.03
CA ASP A 831 16.28 -2.13 28.38
C ASP A 831 16.84 -0.81 28.95
N GLY A 832 17.30 0.09 28.07
CA GLY A 832 17.88 1.37 28.46
C GLY A 832 19.20 1.20 29.19
N ALA A 833 19.43 2.00 30.24
CA ALA A 833 20.63 1.92 31.06
C ALA A 833 20.55 0.76 32.08
N SER A 834 20.68 -0.48 31.60
CA SER A 834 20.77 -1.69 32.43
C SER A 834 22.18 -1.90 33.01
N ASN A 835 22.40 -2.98 33.77
CA ASN A 835 23.68 -3.31 34.43
C ASN A 835 24.77 -3.84 33.45
N GLY A 836 24.81 -3.29 32.23
CA GLY A 836 25.67 -3.71 31.13
C GLY A 836 24.87 -3.84 29.85
N LEU A 837 25.44 -3.42 28.72
CA LEU A 837 24.75 -3.40 27.42
C LEU A 837 24.09 -4.73 27.07
N THR A 838 24.75 -5.84 27.42
CA THR A 838 24.32 -7.20 27.10
C THR A 838 23.53 -7.88 28.24
N ALA A 839 23.35 -7.19 29.37
CA ALA A 839 22.65 -7.73 30.53
C ALA A 839 21.13 -7.46 30.42
N PRO A 840 20.28 -8.49 30.51
CA PRO A 840 18.83 -8.32 30.36
C PRO A 840 18.21 -7.56 31.54
N ASN A 841 17.09 -6.87 31.31
CA ASN A 841 16.36 -6.13 32.34
C ASN A 841 14.94 -6.64 32.60
N GLY A 842 14.72 -7.28 33.76
CA GLY A 842 13.42 -7.81 34.17
C GLY A 842 12.27 -6.79 34.13
N PRO A 843 12.40 -5.57 34.71
CA PRO A 843 11.38 -4.53 34.61
C PRO A 843 11.00 -4.16 33.16
N SER A 844 11.96 -4.10 32.24
CA SER A 844 11.70 -3.84 30.82
C SER A 844 10.94 -4.98 30.15
N GLN A 845 11.27 -6.23 30.48
CA GLN A 845 10.52 -7.41 30.03
C GLN A 845 9.07 -7.38 30.55
N GLN A 846 8.84 -7.03 31.82
CA GLN A 846 7.48 -6.84 32.34
C GLN A 846 6.72 -5.74 31.59
N ARG A 847 7.37 -4.62 31.27
CA ARG A 847 6.74 -3.52 30.52
C ARG A 847 6.35 -3.93 29.11
N VAL A 848 7.21 -4.65 28.38
CA VAL A 848 6.88 -5.08 27.00
C VAL A 848 5.75 -6.11 27.01
N ILE A 849 5.72 -7.02 27.98
CA ILE A 849 4.61 -7.98 28.16
C ILE A 849 3.28 -7.23 28.40
N ARG A 850 3.26 -6.29 29.35
CA ARG A 850 2.06 -5.49 29.64
C ARG A 850 1.63 -4.64 28.45
N ALA A 851 2.57 -4.08 27.69
CA ALA A 851 2.28 -3.30 26.49
C ALA A 851 1.66 -4.17 25.38
N ALA A 852 2.17 -5.38 25.14
CA ALA A 852 1.61 -6.30 24.16
C ALA A 852 0.20 -6.80 24.56
N LEU A 853 -0.04 -7.04 25.86
CA LEU A 853 -1.37 -7.34 26.38
C LEU A 853 -2.34 -6.17 26.20
N ALA A 854 -1.88 -4.94 26.44
CA ALA A 854 -2.66 -3.73 26.23
C ALA A 854 -3.00 -3.52 24.75
N ASP A 855 -2.04 -3.70 23.83
CA ASP A 855 -2.26 -3.65 22.38
C ASP A 855 -3.27 -4.71 21.92
N ALA A 856 -3.29 -5.89 22.56
CA ALA A 856 -4.24 -6.95 22.27
C ALA A 856 -5.65 -6.74 22.88
N GLY A 857 -5.81 -5.77 23.80
CA GLY A 857 -7.02 -5.62 24.60
C GLY A 857 -7.26 -6.79 25.58
N LEU A 858 -6.19 -7.44 26.05
CA LEU A 858 -6.24 -8.65 26.89
C LEU A 858 -5.62 -8.42 28.26
N SER A 859 -5.99 -9.29 29.21
CA SER A 859 -5.38 -9.37 30.53
C SER A 859 -4.47 -10.60 30.66
N ALA A 860 -3.58 -10.60 31.65
CA ALA A 860 -2.59 -11.67 31.81
C ALA A 860 -3.22 -13.07 32.04
N LYS A 861 -4.40 -13.14 32.66
CA LYS A 861 -5.17 -14.39 32.86
C LYS A 861 -5.74 -14.98 31.57
N ASP A 862 -5.77 -14.20 30.49
CA ASP A 862 -6.34 -14.64 29.21
C ASP A 862 -5.35 -15.50 28.41
N VAL A 863 -4.05 -15.44 28.72
CA VAL A 863 -2.98 -16.17 28.03
C VAL A 863 -2.68 -17.49 28.72
N ASP A 864 -2.54 -18.57 27.95
CA ASP A 864 -2.41 -19.94 28.45
C ASP A 864 -0.98 -20.41 28.56
N ALA A 865 -0.18 -20.04 27.56
CA ALA A 865 1.19 -20.48 27.43
C ALA A 865 2.09 -19.30 27.03
N VAL A 866 3.35 -19.39 27.41
CA VAL A 866 4.41 -18.51 26.91
C VAL A 866 5.51 -19.35 26.31
N GLU A 867 5.78 -19.09 25.04
CA GLU A 867 7.01 -19.45 24.37
C GLU A 867 8.06 -18.38 24.70
N ALA A 868 8.95 -18.73 25.63
CA ALA A 868 9.91 -17.82 26.21
C ALA A 868 11.07 -17.50 25.25
N HIS A 869 11.81 -16.44 25.58
CA HIS A 869 13.14 -16.27 25.04
C HIS A 869 14.05 -17.42 25.51
N GLY A 870 14.03 -17.77 26.80
CA GLY A 870 14.49 -19.04 27.39
C GLY A 870 15.76 -19.59 26.76
N THR A 871 16.89 -18.91 26.98
CA THR A 871 18.17 -19.24 26.33
C THR A 871 18.96 -20.31 27.07
N GLY A 872 18.61 -20.66 28.31
CA GLY A 872 19.41 -21.60 29.10
C GLY A 872 20.56 -20.92 29.83
N THR A 873 20.49 -19.59 30.02
CA THR A 873 21.57 -18.83 30.66
C THR A 873 21.33 -18.69 32.16
N ARG A 874 22.39 -18.82 32.96
CA ARG A 874 22.34 -18.72 34.44
C ARG A 874 21.72 -17.42 34.96
N LEU A 875 21.91 -16.31 34.23
CA LEU A 875 21.39 -15.00 34.60
C LEU A 875 20.07 -14.66 33.90
N GLY A 876 19.94 -14.99 32.61
CA GLY A 876 18.78 -14.59 31.81
C GLY A 876 17.51 -15.36 32.19
N ASP A 877 17.61 -16.68 32.41
CA ASP A 877 16.45 -17.51 32.69
C ASP A 877 15.75 -17.09 34.00
N PRO A 878 16.45 -16.80 35.12
CA PRO A 878 15.79 -16.28 36.32
C PRO A 878 15.15 -14.91 36.13
N ILE A 879 15.78 -14.01 35.37
CA ILE A 879 15.24 -12.67 35.10
C ILE A 879 13.94 -12.76 34.31
N GLU A 880 13.90 -13.60 33.27
CA GLU A 880 12.71 -13.82 32.47
C GLU A 880 11.60 -14.51 33.26
N ALA A 881 11.92 -15.58 34.00
CA ALA A 881 10.94 -16.28 34.81
C ALA A 881 10.32 -15.35 35.88
N GLN A 882 11.12 -14.48 36.52
CA GLN A 882 10.62 -13.48 37.45
C GLN A 882 9.73 -12.43 36.77
N ALA A 883 10.08 -11.98 35.56
CA ALA A 883 9.23 -11.07 34.80
C ALA A 883 7.87 -11.69 34.44
N LEU A 884 7.86 -12.96 34.07
CA LEU A 884 6.65 -13.74 33.80
C LEU A 884 5.83 -13.96 35.09
N LEU A 885 6.46 -14.32 36.21
CA LEU A 885 5.80 -14.46 37.51
C LEU A 885 5.14 -13.14 37.95
N ALA A 886 5.82 -11.99 37.74
CA ALA A 886 5.32 -10.66 38.08
C ALA A 886 4.25 -10.11 37.10
N THR A 887 3.95 -10.84 36.03
CA THR A 887 2.92 -10.47 35.05
C THR A 887 1.89 -11.58 34.94
N TYR A 888 2.18 -12.62 34.17
CA TYR A 888 1.31 -13.78 33.97
C TYR A 888 1.11 -14.65 35.20
N GLY A 889 2.08 -14.73 36.12
CA GLY A 889 1.97 -15.60 37.31
C GLY A 889 0.98 -15.11 38.37
N GLN A 890 0.45 -13.89 38.25
CA GLN A 890 -0.47 -13.28 39.19
C GLN A 890 -1.93 -13.50 38.79
N GLU A 891 -2.83 -13.56 39.79
CA GLU A 891 -4.30 -13.60 39.60
C GLU A 891 -4.78 -14.72 38.65
N ARG A 892 -4.10 -15.87 38.66
CA ARG A 892 -4.49 -17.04 37.86
C ARG A 892 -5.76 -17.68 38.42
N LEU A 893 -6.58 -18.18 37.50
CA LEU A 893 -7.78 -18.95 37.83
C LEU A 893 -7.36 -20.32 38.38
N GLU A 894 -8.09 -20.79 39.40
CA GLU A 894 -7.81 -22.09 40.03
C GLU A 894 -7.79 -23.22 39.00
N GLY A 895 -6.74 -24.04 39.02
CA GLY A 895 -6.53 -25.15 38.08
C GLY A 895 -6.05 -24.74 36.68
N ARG A 896 -5.68 -23.48 36.45
CA ARG A 896 -5.21 -22.97 35.15
C ARG A 896 -3.87 -22.24 35.25
N PRO A 897 -2.76 -22.98 35.43
CA PRO A 897 -1.42 -22.39 35.42
C PRO A 897 -1.09 -21.78 34.06
N LEU A 898 -0.10 -20.89 34.02
CA LEU A 898 0.56 -20.52 32.77
C LEU A 898 1.57 -21.61 32.40
N TRP A 899 1.49 -22.14 31.19
CA TRP A 899 2.49 -23.08 30.68
C TRP A 899 3.69 -22.34 30.11
N LEU A 900 4.90 -22.78 30.47
CA LEU A 900 6.14 -22.12 30.07
C LEU A 900 7.07 -23.12 29.38
N GLY A 901 7.58 -22.75 28.21
CA GLY A 901 8.56 -23.55 27.47
C GLY A 901 9.40 -22.69 26.50
N SER A 902 10.35 -23.35 25.83
CA SER A 902 11.22 -22.76 24.82
C SER A 902 11.54 -23.79 23.73
N LEU A 903 11.36 -23.40 22.47
CA LEU A 903 11.76 -24.11 21.26
C LEU A 903 13.28 -24.33 21.20
N LYS A 904 14.05 -23.44 21.84
CA LYS A 904 15.52 -23.50 21.81
C LYS A 904 16.06 -24.78 22.45
N SER A 905 15.29 -25.39 23.35
CA SER A 905 15.65 -26.69 23.94
C SER A 905 15.66 -27.84 22.92
N ASN A 906 14.96 -27.71 21.79
CA ASN A 906 14.94 -28.71 20.72
C ASN A 906 15.97 -28.42 19.63
N ILE A 907 16.08 -27.17 19.19
CA ILE A 907 16.83 -26.81 17.96
C ILE A 907 18.02 -25.88 18.21
N GLY A 908 18.27 -25.47 19.45
CA GLY A 908 19.24 -24.43 19.79
C GLY A 908 18.71 -23.00 19.53
N HIS A 909 19.57 -22.01 19.73
CA HIS A 909 19.21 -20.60 19.53
C HIS A 909 19.47 -20.16 18.08
N THR A 910 18.39 -20.12 17.28
CA THR A 910 18.41 -19.70 15.85
C THR A 910 18.55 -18.19 15.62
N GLN A 911 19.21 -17.50 16.56
CA GLN A 911 19.57 -16.08 16.50
C GLN A 911 18.44 -15.18 15.97
N ALA A 912 18.58 -14.57 14.79
CA ALA A 912 17.59 -13.63 14.24
C ALA A 912 16.25 -14.32 13.90
N ALA A 913 16.27 -15.62 13.60
CA ALA A 913 15.09 -16.44 13.31
C ALA A 913 14.41 -17.03 14.57
N ALA A 914 14.94 -16.76 15.78
CA ALA A 914 14.44 -17.38 17.01
C ALA A 914 12.98 -17.03 17.33
N GLY A 915 12.60 -15.78 17.11
CA GLY A 915 11.25 -15.28 17.37
C GLY A 915 10.18 -15.95 16.51
N VAL A 916 10.40 -15.94 15.19
CA VAL A 916 9.45 -16.55 14.23
C VAL A 916 9.32 -18.05 14.43
N GLY A 917 10.40 -18.76 14.79
CA GLY A 917 10.31 -20.18 15.16
C GLY A 917 9.40 -20.41 16.37
N GLY A 918 9.50 -19.55 17.39
CA GLY A 918 8.62 -19.59 18.56
C GLY A 918 7.14 -19.36 18.20
N VAL A 919 6.86 -18.41 17.29
CA VAL A 919 5.50 -18.18 16.76
C VAL A 919 4.99 -19.44 16.05
N MET A 920 5.79 -20.04 15.16
CA MET A 920 5.41 -21.26 14.44
C MET A 920 5.10 -22.42 15.39
N LYS A 921 5.94 -22.64 16.42
CA LYS A 921 5.68 -23.64 17.46
C LYS A 921 4.31 -23.44 18.12
N MET A 922 3.98 -22.20 18.49
CA MET A 922 2.70 -21.90 19.15
C MET A 922 1.50 -22.07 18.21
N VAL A 923 1.62 -21.66 16.94
CA VAL A 923 0.57 -21.89 15.93
C VAL A 923 0.33 -23.38 15.72
N LEU A 924 1.40 -24.19 15.60
CA LEU A 924 1.29 -25.64 15.46
C LEU A 924 0.68 -26.28 16.73
N ALA A 925 1.09 -25.85 17.92
CA ALA A 925 0.53 -26.32 19.19
C ALA A 925 -0.97 -26.04 19.32
N MET A 926 -1.44 -24.87 18.87
CA MET A 926 -2.88 -24.54 18.81
C MET A 926 -3.61 -25.48 17.86
N ARG A 927 -3.10 -25.67 16.64
CA ARG A 927 -3.74 -26.52 15.61
C ARG A 927 -3.82 -27.99 16.01
N HIS A 928 -2.85 -28.49 16.78
CA HIS A 928 -2.84 -29.87 17.26
C HIS A 928 -3.44 -30.04 18.66
N GLY A 929 -3.83 -28.95 19.34
CA GLY A 929 -4.37 -28.99 20.70
C GLY A 929 -3.41 -29.61 21.73
N LEU A 930 -2.10 -29.44 21.55
CA LEU A 930 -1.06 -30.05 22.38
C LEU A 930 0.11 -29.08 22.53
N LEU A 931 0.56 -28.84 23.76
CA LEU A 931 1.78 -28.11 24.07
C LEU A 931 2.96 -29.10 24.15
N PRO A 932 3.95 -29.02 23.23
CA PRO A 932 5.12 -29.88 23.27
C PRO A 932 5.97 -29.64 24.52
N ARG A 933 6.61 -30.69 25.02
CA ARG A 933 7.57 -30.57 26.13
C ARG A 933 8.78 -29.73 25.72
N SER A 934 9.36 -29.02 26.67
CA SER A 934 10.71 -28.47 26.57
C SER A 934 11.73 -29.48 27.10
N LEU A 935 12.85 -29.62 26.39
CA LEU A 935 13.88 -30.60 26.70
C LEU A 935 14.82 -30.13 27.81
N HIS A 936 15.59 -31.07 28.35
CA HIS A 936 16.60 -30.86 29.41
C HIS A 936 16.07 -30.30 30.74
N LEU A 937 14.75 -30.30 30.93
CA LEU A 937 14.07 -29.91 32.16
C LEU A 937 13.99 -31.08 33.16
N THR A 938 15.14 -31.46 33.73
CA THR A 938 15.18 -32.49 34.79
C THR A 938 14.75 -31.94 36.15
N GLU A 939 15.34 -30.81 36.56
CA GLU A 939 14.98 -30.07 37.75
C GLU A 939 14.89 -28.57 37.39
N PRO A 940 13.89 -27.84 37.89
CA PRO A 940 13.77 -26.40 37.65
C PRO A 940 14.89 -25.63 38.35
N THR A 941 15.28 -24.48 37.79
CA THR A 941 16.34 -23.65 38.40
C THR A 941 15.97 -23.20 39.83
N PRO A 942 16.87 -23.35 40.82
CA PRO A 942 16.61 -22.96 42.20
C PRO A 942 16.70 -21.44 42.42
N TYR A 943 17.14 -20.69 41.41
CA TYR A 943 17.25 -19.22 41.46
C TYR A 943 15.91 -18.50 41.20
N VAL A 944 14.84 -19.26 41.01
CA VAL A 944 13.47 -18.75 40.81
C VAL A 944 12.57 -19.36 41.88
N ASP A 945 11.81 -18.51 42.55
CA ASP A 945 10.74 -18.97 43.45
C ASP A 945 9.49 -19.32 42.64
N TRP A 946 9.42 -20.57 42.19
CA TRP A 946 8.27 -21.09 41.45
C TRP A 946 6.98 -21.17 42.27
N SER A 947 7.05 -21.00 43.61
CA SER A 947 5.87 -20.96 44.46
C SER A 947 5.20 -19.57 44.50
N ALA A 948 5.86 -18.53 44.00
CA ALA A 948 5.37 -17.15 44.00
C ALA A 948 4.24 -16.86 42.99
N GLY A 949 3.92 -17.80 42.10
CA GLY A 949 2.85 -17.67 41.11
C GLY A 949 2.52 -19.00 40.45
N ASP A 950 1.40 -19.09 39.76
CA ASP A 950 0.94 -20.35 39.14
C ASP A 950 1.46 -20.49 37.70
N ILE A 951 2.78 -20.73 37.58
CA ILE A 951 3.47 -21.03 36.32
C ILE A 951 4.01 -22.46 36.37
N ARG A 952 3.80 -23.23 35.29
CA ARG A 952 4.31 -24.60 35.16
C ARG A 952 5.15 -24.77 33.91
N LEU A 953 6.35 -25.31 34.12
CA LEU A 953 7.26 -25.68 33.04
C LEU A 953 6.70 -26.89 32.28
N LEU A 954 6.78 -26.85 30.95
CA LEU A 954 6.37 -27.93 30.05
C LEU A 954 7.38 -29.09 30.07
N ALA A 955 7.50 -29.80 31.20
CA ALA A 955 8.40 -30.96 31.32
C ALA A 955 7.88 -32.20 30.54
N GLU A 956 6.57 -32.29 30.35
CA GLU A 956 5.88 -33.34 29.60
C GLU A 956 4.96 -32.72 28.54
N PRO A 957 4.61 -33.46 27.47
CA PRO A 957 3.62 -32.99 26.52
C PRO A 957 2.26 -32.81 27.21
N THR A 958 1.69 -31.62 27.11
CA THR A 958 0.48 -31.25 27.84
C THR A 958 -0.69 -31.01 26.89
N PRO A 959 -1.84 -31.70 27.05
CA PRO A 959 -3.03 -31.41 26.27
C PRO A 959 -3.48 -29.95 26.43
N TRP A 960 -3.83 -29.31 25.31
CA TRP A 960 -4.38 -27.97 25.28
C TRP A 960 -5.75 -28.03 24.61
N PRO A 961 -6.80 -28.53 25.30
CA PRO A 961 -8.11 -28.78 24.68
C PRO A 961 -8.83 -27.48 24.29
N GLU A 962 -9.78 -27.59 23.35
CA GLU A 962 -10.69 -26.50 23.01
C GLU A 962 -11.56 -26.13 24.22
N SER A 963 -11.93 -24.86 24.32
CA SER A 963 -12.76 -24.34 25.41
C SER A 963 -13.64 -23.19 24.92
N ASP A 964 -14.53 -22.67 25.77
CA ASP A 964 -15.40 -21.51 25.45
C ASP A 964 -14.62 -20.21 25.12
N ARG A 965 -13.30 -20.21 25.26
CA ARG A 965 -12.40 -19.13 24.87
C ARG A 965 -11.32 -19.66 23.93
N PRO A 966 -10.79 -18.82 23.03
CA PRO A 966 -9.70 -19.22 22.14
C PRO A 966 -8.41 -19.47 22.93
N ARG A 967 -7.63 -20.45 22.47
CA ARG A 967 -6.26 -20.70 22.93
C ARG A 967 -5.39 -19.48 22.64
N ARG A 968 -4.63 -19.01 23.64
CA ARG A 968 -3.76 -17.82 23.52
C ARG A 968 -2.36 -18.11 24.03
N ALA A 969 -1.35 -17.67 23.28
CA ALA A 969 0.05 -17.77 23.69
C ALA A 969 0.80 -16.44 23.53
N GLY A 970 1.70 -16.16 24.47
CA GLY A 970 2.71 -15.10 24.34
C GLY A 970 4.00 -15.67 23.76
N VAL A 971 4.70 -14.89 22.92
CA VAL A 971 6.02 -15.24 22.37
C VAL A 971 6.99 -14.12 22.66
N SER A 972 8.12 -14.44 23.31
CA SER A 972 9.14 -13.46 23.74
C SER A 972 10.44 -13.56 22.96
N GLY A 973 11.05 -12.41 22.65
CA GLY A 973 12.39 -12.32 22.06
C GLY A 973 13.15 -11.12 22.63
N PHE A 974 14.30 -11.37 23.25
CA PHE A 974 15.10 -10.34 23.91
C PHE A 974 16.47 -10.27 23.25
N GLY A 975 16.76 -9.15 22.58
CA GLY A 975 18.01 -8.95 21.87
C GLY A 975 19.14 -8.58 22.83
N ILE A 976 20.36 -9.04 22.53
CA ILE A 976 21.56 -8.67 23.30
C ILE A 976 21.86 -7.17 23.27
N SER A 977 21.27 -6.41 22.34
CA SER A 977 21.31 -4.94 22.28
C SER A 977 20.32 -4.24 23.23
N GLY A 978 19.59 -5.01 24.05
CA GLY A 978 18.55 -4.52 24.97
C GLY A 978 17.16 -4.36 24.35
N THR A 979 16.99 -4.63 23.04
CA THR A 979 15.68 -4.51 22.38
C THR A 979 14.81 -5.73 22.64
N ASN A 980 13.69 -5.54 23.34
CA ASN A 980 12.75 -6.62 23.66
C ASN A 980 11.51 -6.55 22.77
N ALA A 981 11.00 -7.72 22.38
CA ALA A 981 9.74 -7.86 21.68
C ALA A 981 8.87 -8.94 22.35
N HIS A 982 7.56 -8.69 22.43
CA HIS A 982 6.57 -9.67 22.88
C HIS A 982 5.35 -9.64 21.96
N VAL A 983 4.87 -10.81 21.56
CA VAL A 983 3.74 -10.99 20.62
C VAL A 983 2.70 -11.90 21.23
N ILE A 984 1.42 -11.55 21.12
CA ILE A 984 0.30 -12.39 21.54
C ILE A 984 -0.35 -13.02 20.29
N VAL A 985 -0.36 -14.35 20.26
CA VAL A 985 -0.99 -15.16 19.21
C VAL A 985 -2.26 -15.80 19.78
N GLU A 986 -3.31 -15.83 18.97
CA GLU A 986 -4.62 -16.38 19.33
C GLU A 986 -5.12 -17.35 18.25
N GLU A 987 -5.76 -18.42 18.71
CA GLU A 987 -6.48 -19.35 17.86
C GLU A 987 -7.74 -18.71 17.26
N VAL A 988 -8.02 -19.03 15.99
CA VAL A 988 -9.29 -18.72 15.35
C VAL A 988 -10.09 -20.01 15.21
N PRO A 989 -11.38 -20.04 15.62
CA PRO A 989 -12.23 -21.21 15.42
C PRO A 989 -12.22 -21.60 13.94
N GLN A 990 -11.90 -22.87 13.65
CA GLN A 990 -11.96 -23.34 12.27
C GLN A 990 -13.42 -23.42 11.84
N GLU A 991 -13.83 -22.57 10.90
CA GLU A 991 -15.08 -22.78 10.19
C GLU A 991 -14.93 -24.07 9.38
N SER A 992 -15.67 -25.11 9.77
CA SER A 992 -15.74 -26.34 9.01
C SER A 992 -16.30 -25.99 7.63
N VAL A 993 -15.45 -25.92 6.61
CA VAL A 993 -15.89 -25.81 5.23
C VAL A 993 -16.70 -27.08 4.96
N VAL A 994 -18.03 -26.94 4.93
CA VAL A 994 -18.92 -28.02 4.57
C VAL A 994 -18.60 -28.35 3.12
N ALA A 995 -17.81 -29.40 2.92
CA ALA A 995 -17.40 -29.84 1.60
C ALA A 995 -18.66 -30.12 0.78
N GLY A 996 -18.99 -29.22 -0.15
CA GLY A 996 -20.00 -29.45 -1.15
C GLY A 996 -19.62 -30.73 -1.89
N ALA A 997 -20.41 -31.78 -1.72
CA ALA A 997 -20.20 -33.07 -2.39
C ALA A 997 -20.52 -32.92 -3.88
N CYS A 998 -19.60 -32.35 -4.65
CA CYS A 998 -19.59 -32.53 -6.09
C CYS A 998 -18.91 -33.87 -6.36
N GLY A 999 -19.69 -34.96 -6.25
CA GLY A 999 -19.25 -36.31 -6.57
C GLY A 999 -19.01 -36.43 -8.07
N VAL A 1000 -17.82 -36.08 -8.54
CA VAL A 1000 -17.40 -36.38 -9.91
C VAL A 1000 -16.89 -37.82 -9.93
N GLY A 1001 -17.80 -38.77 -10.16
CA GLY A 1001 -17.44 -40.16 -10.48
C GLY A 1001 -16.82 -40.30 -11.87
N GLY A 1002 -15.74 -39.57 -12.14
CA GLY A 1002 -15.09 -39.47 -13.46
C GLY A 1002 -13.58 -39.27 -13.37
N SER A 1003 -12.90 -39.56 -14.47
CA SER A 1003 -11.45 -39.33 -14.64
C SER A 1003 -11.10 -37.87 -14.37
N VAL A 1004 -10.05 -37.61 -13.58
CA VAL A 1004 -9.50 -36.26 -13.35
C VAL A 1004 -8.10 -36.15 -13.97
N ALA A 1005 -7.62 -34.93 -14.15
CA ALA A 1005 -6.28 -34.65 -14.68
C ALA A 1005 -5.44 -33.92 -13.62
N TRP A 1006 -4.27 -34.46 -13.30
CA TRP A 1006 -3.28 -33.81 -12.45
C TRP A 1006 -2.21 -33.16 -13.32
N VAL A 1007 -2.14 -31.83 -13.24
CA VAL A 1007 -1.15 -31.03 -13.96
C VAL A 1007 0.04 -30.81 -13.03
N VAL A 1008 1.22 -31.17 -13.50
CA VAL A 1008 2.49 -30.99 -12.78
C VAL A 1008 3.37 -30.12 -13.66
N SER A 1009 3.98 -29.08 -13.08
CA SER A 1009 4.94 -28.24 -13.79
C SER A 1009 6.16 -27.92 -12.96
N ALA A 1010 7.28 -27.65 -13.63
CA ALA A 1010 8.51 -27.14 -13.03
C ALA A 1010 9.37 -26.42 -14.09
N ARG A 1011 10.41 -25.72 -13.64
CA ARG A 1011 11.39 -25.04 -14.52
C ARG A 1011 12.42 -25.99 -15.15
N SER A 1012 12.44 -27.25 -14.75
CA SER A 1012 13.31 -28.27 -15.33
C SER A 1012 12.59 -29.63 -15.43
N PRO A 1013 13.02 -30.51 -16.36
CA PRO A 1013 12.50 -31.88 -16.42
C PRO A 1013 12.69 -32.64 -15.11
N GLN A 1014 13.81 -32.44 -14.42
CA GLN A 1014 14.10 -33.02 -13.11
C GLN A 1014 13.12 -32.49 -12.05
N GLY A 1015 12.79 -31.20 -12.09
CA GLY A 1015 11.79 -30.60 -11.20
C GLY A 1015 10.40 -31.22 -11.35
N VAL A 1016 9.98 -31.55 -12.59
CA VAL A 1016 8.70 -32.25 -12.83
C VAL A 1016 8.70 -33.64 -12.18
N ARG A 1017 9.84 -34.35 -12.26
CA ARG A 1017 10.00 -35.67 -11.61
C ARG A 1017 9.94 -35.55 -10.09
N ALA A 1018 10.68 -34.61 -9.52
CA ALA A 1018 10.68 -34.35 -8.08
C ALA A 1018 9.29 -33.94 -7.57
N GLN A 1019 8.54 -33.16 -8.35
CA GLN A 1019 7.17 -32.79 -8.00
C GLN A 1019 6.22 -34.00 -8.06
N ALA A 1020 6.42 -34.92 -9.02
CA ALA A 1020 5.67 -36.17 -9.07
C ALA A 1020 5.96 -37.08 -7.86
N GLU A 1021 7.22 -37.15 -7.41
CA GLU A 1021 7.61 -37.88 -6.19
C GLU A 1021 6.96 -37.28 -4.94
N ARG A 1022 6.99 -35.95 -4.78
CA ARG A 1022 6.32 -35.27 -3.65
C ARG A 1022 4.81 -35.49 -3.64
N LEU A 1023 4.18 -35.45 -4.81
CA LEU A 1023 2.74 -35.73 -4.94
C LEU A 1023 2.41 -37.19 -4.57
N LEU A 1024 3.28 -38.14 -4.87
CA LEU A 1024 3.09 -39.55 -4.46
C LEU A 1024 3.14 -39.72 -2.94
N GLU A 1025 4.03 -38.99 -2.25
CA GLU A 1025 4.15 -39.03 -0.79
C GLU A 1025 2.88 -38.54 -0.11
N VAL A 1026 2.27 -37.47 -0.63
CA VAL A 1026 1.05 -36.87 -0.07
C VAL A 1026 -0.23 -37.60 -0.49
N CYS A 1027 -0.36 -37.99 -1.76
CA CYS A 1027 -1.59 -38.53 -2.32
C CYS A 1027 -1.68 -40.07 -2.21
N GLY A 1028 -0.67 -40.72 -1.66
CA GLY A 1028 -0.68 -42.16 -1.38
C GLY A 1028 -1.69 -42.57 -0.31
N GLU A 1029 -2.14 -41.62 0.52
CA GLU A 1029 -3.12 -41.83 1.58
C GLU A 1029 -4.57 -41.86 1.02
N GLU A 1030 -5.43 -42.73 1.58
CA GLU A 1030 -6.79 -42.97 1.08
C GLU A 1030 -7.73 -41.77 1.28
N ASP A 1031 -7.48 -40.91 2.27
CA ASP A 1031 -8.36 -39.83 2.69
C ASP A 1031 -8.32 -38.57 1.79
N VAL A 1032 -7.34 -38.46 0.88
CA VAL A 1032 -7.19 -37.27 0.02
C VAL A 1032 -8.09 -37.36 -1.22
N ARG A 1033 -9.05 -36.46 -1.39
CA ARG A 1033 -9.92 -36.46 -2.59
C ARG A 1033 -9.13 -36.06 -3.85
N ILE A 1034 -9.11 -36.94 -4.85
CA ILE A 1034 -8.35 -36.72 -6.10
C ILE A 1034 -8.80 -35.48 -6.91
N SER A 1035 -10.05 -35.06 -6.75
CA SER A 1035 -10.60 -33.83 -7.34
C SER A 1035 -10.03 -32.56 -6.71
N ASP A 1036 -9.81 -32.57 -5.40
CA ASP A 1036 -9.31 -31.41 -4.66
C ASP A 1036 -7.83 -31.19 -4.98
N VAL A 1037 -7.08 -32.29 -5.14
CA VAL A 1037 -5.68 -32.25 -5.62
C VAL A 1037 -5.64 -31.68 -7.04
N ALA A 1038 -6.52 -32.15 -7.93
CA ALA A 1038 -6.59 -31.64 -9.30
C ALA A 1038 -6.89 -30.14 -9.35
N LEU A 1039 -7.86 -29.67 -8.56
CA LEU A 1039 -8.21 -28.26 -8.44
C LEU A 1039 -7.03 -27.45 -7.89
N SER A 1040 -6.42 -27.91 -6.80
CA SER A 1040 -5.27 -27.24 -6.17
C SER A 1040 -4.09 -27.09 -7.13
N LEU A 1041 -3.77 -28.14 -7.91
CA LEU A 1041 -2.67 -28.09 -8.87
C LEU A 1041 -2.88 -27.06 -10.00
N VAL A 1042 -4.12 -26.64 -10.26
CA VAL A 1042 -4.45 -25.70 -11.32
C VAL A 1042 -4.68 -24.28 -10.80
N GLU A 1043 -5.33 -24.13 -9.65
CA GLU A 1043 -5.72 -22.81 -9.13
C GLU A 1043 -4.67 -22.18 -8.20
N THR A 1044 -3.80 -22.99 -7.57
CA THR A 1044 -2.94 -22.51 -6.47
C THR A 1044 -1.44 -22.68 -6.73
N ARG A 1045 -1.05 -23.04 -7.95
CA ARG A 1045 0.35 -23.32 -8.32
C ARG A 1045 0.74 -22.56 -9.58
N ALA A 1046 1.95 -22.05 -9.60
CA ALA A 1046 2.56 -21.47 -10.78
C ALA A 1046 2.69 -22.52 -11.91
N LEU A 1047 2.41 -22.11 -13.14
CA LEU A 1047 2.56 -22.94 -14.34
C LEU A 1047 3.89 -22.67 -15.06
N HIS A 1048 4.86 -23.56 -14.87
CA HIS A 1048 6.21 -23.46 -15.44
C HIS A 1048 6.36 -24.10 -16.84
N GLU A 1049 7.54 -24.00 -17.47
CA GLU A 1049 7.73 -24.36 -18.89
C GLU A 1049 7.68 -25.88 -19.14
N HIS A 1050 8.19 -26.69 -18.20
CA HIS A 1050 8.15 -28.14 -18.29
C HIS A 1050 6.90 -28.66 -17.61
N ARG A 1051 6.03 -29.36 -18.36
CA ARG A 1051 4.71 -29.78 -17.89
C ARG A 1051 4.49 -31.26 -18.14
N ALA A 1052 3.79 -31.89 -17.22
CA ALA A 1052 3.24 -33.22 -17.38
C ALA A 1052 1.79 -33.25 -16.89
N VAL A 1053 0.94 -33.97 -17.61
CA VAL A 1053 -0.45 -34.20 -17.22
C VAL A 1053 -0.64 -35.71 -17.05
N VAL A 1054 -1.12 -36.10 -15.87
CA VAL A 1054 -1.53 -37.48 -15.59
C VAL A 1054 -3.06 -37.52 -15.52
N ALA A 1055 -3.70 -38.33 -16.34
CA ALA A 1055 -5.16 -38.39 -16.40
C ALA A 1055 -5.68 -39.80 -16.06
N GLY A 1056 -6.71 -39.88 -15.21
CA GLY A 1056 -7.35 -41.14 -14.86
C GLY A 1056 -8.13 -41.11 -13.55
N GLY A 1057 -8.49 -42.30 -13.06
CA GLY A 1057 -8.90 -42.50 -11.67
C GLY A 1057 -7.67 -42.64 -10.76
N ARG A 1058 -7.89 -42.79 -9.45
CA ARG A 1058 -6.81 -42.84 -8.43
C ARG A 1058 -5.68 -43.80 -8.80
N GLU A 1059 -5.98 -45.03 -9.22
CA GLU A 1059 -4.96 -46.01 -9.58
C GLU A 1059 -4.11 -45.57 -10.78
N GLN A 1060 -4.75 -45.05 -11.84
CA GLN A 1060 -4.04 -44.55 -13.02
C GLN A 1060 -3.21 -43.30 -12.72
N LEU A 1061 -3.70 -42.43 -11.83
CA LEU A 1061 -2.98 -41.24 -11.39
C LEU A 1061 -1.71 -41.61 -10.61
N LEU A 1062 -1.82 -42.51 -9.64
CA LEU A 1062 -0.67 -42.99 -8.87
C LEU A 1062 0.33 -43.77 -9.75
N ALA A 1063 -0.16 -44.61 -10.66
CA ALA A 1063 0.71 -45.31 -11.60
C ALA A 1063 1.43 -44.34 -12.56
N GLY A 1064 0.70 -43.33 -13.06
CA GLY A 1064 1.26 -42.30 -13.93
C GLY A 1064 2.27 -41.40 -13.24
N LEU A 1065 2.02 -41.00 -11.99
CA LEU A 1065 3.01 -40.27 -11.19
C LEU A 1065 4.27 -41.10 -10.91
N ARG A 1066 4.14 -42.42 -10.63
CA ARG A 1066 5.31 -43.30 -10.46
C ARG A 1066 6.13 -43.37 -11.74
N ALA A 1067 5.48 -43.55 -12.88
CA ALA A 1067 6.15 -43.56 -14.18
C ALA A 1067 6.83 -42.20 -14.47
N LEU A 1068 6.13 -41.09 -14.17
CA LEU A 1068 6.67 -39.75 -14.34
C LEU A 1068 7.91 -39.50 -13.45
N ALA A 1069 7.87 -39.93 -12.19
CA ALA A 1069 8.99 -39.80 -11.23
C ALA A 1069 10.27 -40.48 -11.74
N VAL A 1070 10.17 -41.71 -12.25
CA VAL A 1070 11.33 -42.45 -12.78
C VAL A 1070 11.67 -42.13 -14.24
N GLY A 1071 10.83 -41.33 -14.92
CA GLY A 1071 11.02 -40.95 -16.33
C GLY A 1071 10.63 -42.03 -17.34
N GLU A 1072 9.74 -42.94 -16.99
CA GLU A 1072 9.23 -44.00 -17.86
C GLU A 1072 7.98 -43.56 -18.64
N PRO A 1073 7.82 -43.97 -19.91
CA PRO A 1073 6.63 -43.66 -20.70
C PRO A 1073 5.42 -44.43 -20.18
N SER A 1074 4.27 -43.76 -20.05
CA SER A 1074 3.00 -44.35 -19.62
C SER A 1074 1.84 -43.83 -20.45
N GLY A 1075 0.87 -44.70 -20.76
CA GLY A 1075 -0.31 -44.34 -21.56
C GLY A 1075 -1.27 -43.36 -20.89
N CYS A 1076 -1.11 -43.10 -19.58
CA CYS A 1076 -1.88 -42.09 -18.83
C CYS A 1076 -1.11 -40.79 -18.59
N VAL A 1077 0.12 -40.65 -19.12
CA VAL A 1077 0.99 -39.48 -18.93
C VAL A 1077 1.26 -38.80 -20.25
N VAL A 1078 1.04 -37.49 -20.31
CA VAL A 1078 1.45 -36.64 -21.43
C VAL A 1078 2.40 -35.58 -20.90
N SER A 1079 3.64 -35.58 -21.39
CA SER A 1079 4.66 -34.59 -21.04
C SER A 1079 5.03 -33.73 -22.23
N GLY A 1080 5.28 -32.44 -22.00
CA GLY A 1080 5.73 -31.51 -23.03
C GLY A 1080 6.45 -30.31 -22.43
N GLY A 1081 7.24 -29.64 -23.26
CA GLY A 1081 7.87 -28.36 -22.94
C GLY A 1081 7.63 -27.39 -24.09
N GLY A 1082 7.32 -26.14 -23.76
CA GLY A 1082 7.15 -25.06 -24.73
C GLY A 1082 5.85 -24.26 -24.58
N TRP A 1083 5.83 -23.11 -25.25
CA TRP A 1083 4.73 -22.15 -25.19
C TRP A 1083 3.79 -22.33 -26.39
N CYS A 1084 2.48 -22.33 -26.14
CA CYS A 1084 1.49 -22.33 -27.22
C CYS A 1084 1.44 -20.92 -27.84
N VAL A 1085 1.41 -20.87 -29.17
CA VAL A 1085 1.44 -19.62 -29.95
C VAL A 1085 0.17 -19.47 -30.82
N GLY A 1086 -0.80 -20.37 -30.62
CA GLY A 1086 -2.08 -20.43 -31.33
C GLY A 1086 -2.65 -21.84 -31.38
N THR A 1087 -3.96 -21.98 -31.18
CA THR A 1087 -4.69 -23.25 -31.27
C THR A 1087 -5.57 -23.29 -32.51
N VAL A 1088 -5.43 -24.33 -33.33
CA VAL A 1088 -6.30 -24.55 -34.51
C VAL A 1088 -7.24 -25.72 -34.22
N PHE A 1089 -8.54 -25.44 -34.16
CA PHE A 1089 -9.57 -26.48 -34.06
C PHE A 1089 -9.85 -27.07 -35.44
N VAL A 1090 -9.51 -28.35 -35.63
CA VAL A 1090 -9.79 -29.08 -36.87
C VAL A 1090 -11.12 -29.83 -36.74
N PHE A 1091 -12.12 -29.43 -37.52
CA PHE A 1091 -13.40 -30.13 -37.61
C PHE A 1091 -13.36 -31.12 -38.79
N PRO A 1092 -13.24 -32.44 -38.56
CA PRO A 1092 -13.16 -33.40 -39.64
C PRO A 1092 -14.52 -33.53 -40.37
N GLY A 1093 -14.48 -33.66 -41.70
CA GLY A 1093 -15.65 -34.00 -42.51
C GLY A 1093 -16.18 -35.41 -42.23
N GLY A 1094 -17.39 -35.71 -42.73
CA GLY A 1094 -18.27 -36.84 -42.37
C GLY A 1094 -17.81 -38.29 -42.61
N ARG A 1095 -16.53 -38.61 -42.40
CA ARG A 1095 -15.99 -39.97 -42.35
C ARG A 1095 -15.30 -40.31 -41.03
N SER A 1096 -15.47 -39.53 -39.96
CA SER A 1096 -15.17 -40.01 -38.60
C SER A 1096 -16.32 -40.92 -38.14
N GLY A 1097 -16.10 -42.23 -38.19
CA GLY A 1097 -17.11 -43.28 -37.96
C GLY A 1097 -17.63 -43.42 -36.53
N TRP A 1098 -17.91 -42.32 -35.82
CA TRP A 1098 -18.54 -42.34 -34.49
C TRP A 1098 -19.84 -41.53 -34.54
N GLY A 1099 -20.96 -42.24 -34.72
CA GLY A 1099 -22.29 -41.65 -34.83
C GLY A 1099 -22.75 -41.01 -33.52
N TRP A 1100 -22.77 -39.68 -33.48
CA TRP A 1100 -23.57 -38.93 -32.52
C TRP A 1100 -24.90 -38.55 -33.16
N ARG A 1101 -26.00 -39.14 -32.66
CA ARG A 1101 -27.36 -38.66 -32.94
C ARG A 1101 -27.57 -37.38 -32.13
N VAL A 1102 -27.59 -36.24 -32.80
CA VAL A 1102 -28.20 -35.02 -32.24
C VAL A 1102 -29.49 -34.76 -33.00
N GLY A 1103 -30.61 -34.94 -32.30
CA GLY A 1103 -31.94 -34.62 -32.80
C GLY A 1103 -32.06 -33.11 -33.03
N CYS A 1104 -32.21 -32.74 -34.30
CA CYS A 1104 -32.53 -31.40 -34.72
C CYS A 1104 -34.01 -31.11 -34.42
N TRP A 1105 -34.30 -30.15 -33.54
CA TRP A 1105 -35.58 -29.47 -33.48
C TRP A 1105 -35.34 -27.97 -33.67
N MET A 1106 -35.16 -27.56 -34.92
CA MET A 1106 -35.39 -26.19 -35.33
C MET A 1106 -36.26 -26.18 -36.59
N SER A 1107 -37.55 -25.97 -36.35
CA SER A 1107 -38.54 -25.63 -37.36
C SER A 1107 -38.34 -24.18 -37.81
N ARG A 1108 -37.79 -24.04 -39.02
CA ARG A 1108 -38.07 -23.03 -40.07
C ARG A 1108 -38.96 -21.82 -39.72
N ARG A 1109 -38.46 -20.63 -40.07
CA ARG A 1109 -38.98 -19.73 -41.14
C ARG A 1109 -37.89 -18.66 -41.39
N CYS A 1110 -37.19 -18.69 -42.54
CA CYS A 1110 -37.52 -18.02 -43.82
C CYS A 1110 -37.45 -16.48 -43.71
N LEU A 1111 -36.89 -15.69 -44.63
CA LEU A 1111 -36.13 -15.82 -45.88
C LEU A 1111 -36.01 -14.37 -46.42
N ARG A 1112 -34.90 -14.04 -47.10
CA ARG A 1112 -34.70 -12.96 -48.10
C ARG A 1112 -34.50 -11.52 -47.64
N GLY A 1113 -33.42 -10.93 -48.17
CA GLY A 1113 -33.01 -9.53 -48.10
C GLY A 1113 -31.53 -9.48 -48.40
#